data_AF-A0A7S1AJ28-F1
#
_entry.id   AF-A0A7S1AJ28-F1
#
_cell.length_a   1.000
_cell.length_b   1.000
_cell.length_c   1.000
_cell.angle_alpha   90.00
_cell.angle_beta   90.00
_cell.angle_gamma   90.00
#
_symmetry.space_group_name_H-M   'P 1'
#
loop_
_entity.id
_entity.type
_entity.pdbx_description
1 polymer ?
#
loop_
_entity_poly.entity_id
_entity_poly.type
_entity_poly.pdbx_seq_one_letter_code
_entity_poly.pdbx_strand_id
1 'polypeptide(L)'
;MHGSGNPVAEMRDAGYTTNEMRDAGYTADVLAKGGFELPDLRDGGYSAQEVRGAFPLRSILENGYTASEARGAEYTVEELFAAGLSPEQIKEAGFAVKEMRQSIFGTAEKLKALGYTANEMMEGGYTAKELREMKGGFTDMDMKEAGCTAKAMREAGCSAREMRSMGFAGSELKSGGYKADEMREAGHTVSEVRDMGYTAIEMKEAGYRAVDMKQAGWLAVEMKVAGFSARQMRDAGFSVKDLKDGGYTAKEVKDSDHSADVPYEARPESLAEDTVDGESIPDPMAADGDDVLHDDQMLGMPCESPVKGSCRSAEYLDVFLVDGATSNRSPNAAGYDCLSGKGEVEAEVVAGEDDMQNDELRELRRAEQQVAHEEKRQECTFFFLDAEFIRRTSAKSLPAYSELKKQNVLVRRTLNQAEAYRAQYTKEFVAVSHRWGSREEPDPGGDQLQALKTYLQTDFGSDIKLVWFDFSSMPQREDRTPSEDLVARWMLQNASLLFLGGSVLLLVDAAFLTRFWTQFEAWLSLQRGSMKGLSPARAEANPLRCTVMCLHDAEEVIDRWAEQTASQVAEFLASPDVLVHDENDKAVQLERLRRLDEEVRDAYSHKHLVAMREAGALPAQLLATGFAPKQLRANRSTARELRTACFRMAAALQKADCPTSEMREAGYTVEEGRAGG
;
A
#
# COMPACT_ATOMS: atom_id res chain seq x y z
N MET A 1 68.51 17.86 36.86
CA MET A 1 68.37 16.40 36.96
C MET A 1 67.10 15.99 36.26
N HIS A 2 67.10 14.80 35.66
CA HIS A 2 66.17 14.26 34.69
C HIS A 2 64.67 14.50 34.93
N GLY A 3 63.98 14.73 33.83
CA GLY A 3 62.52 14.72 33.75
C GLY A 3 62.02 14.87 32.32
N SER A 4 62.58 14.10 31.38
CA SER A 4 61.92 13.81 30.10
C SER A 4 60.75 12.85 30.33
N GLY A 5 59.96 13.10 31.38
CA GLY A 5 58.85 12.28 31.82
C GLY A 5 57.64 12.56 30.95
N ASN A 6 56.87 11.53 30.64
CA ASN A 6 55.56 11.70 30.05
C ASN A 6 54.70 12.52 31.04
N PRO A 7 54.23 13.74 30.72
CA PRO A 7 53.47 14.57 31.65
C PRO A 7 52.24 13.87 32.24
N VAL A 8 51.67 12.94 31.49
CA VAL A 8 50.52 12.13 31.92
C VAL A 8 50.92 11.12 33.00
N ALA A 9 52.13 10.57 32.94
CA ALA A 9 52.65 9.67 33.97
C ALA A 9 52.91 10.42 35.29
N GLU A 10 53.40 11.66 35.22
CA GLU A 10 53.56 12.50 36.41
C GLU A 10 52.20 12.83 37.06
N MET A 11 51.17 13.09 36.24
CA MET A 11 49.82 13.33 36.76
C MET A 11 49.18 12.07 37.36
N ARG A 12 49.42 10.89 36.77
CA ARG A 12 49.02 9.61 37.37
C ARG A 12 49.68 9.42 38.74
N ASP A 13 51.00 9.62 38.80
CA ASP A 13 51.79 9.47 40.03
C ASP A 13 51.41 10.53 41.10
N ALA A 14 50.87 11.67 40.66
CA ALA A 14 50.30 12.72 41.52
C ALA A 14 48.85 12.41 42.00
N GLY A 15 48.26 11.29 41.58
CA GLY A 15 46.97 10.80 42.08
C GLY A 15 45.73 11.35 41.39
N TYR A 16 45.87 11.95 40.21
CA TYR A 16 44.71 12.36 39.41
C TYR A 16 43.91 11.15 38.91
N THR A 17 42.59 11.22 39.02
CA THR A 17 41.69 10.15 38.58
C THR A 17 41.43 10.20 37.07
N THR A 18 41.11 9.05 36.47
CA THR A 18 40.77 8.97 35.04
C THR A 18 39.51 9.75 34.67
N ASN A 19 38.57 9.92 35.61
CA ASN A 19 37.39 10.79 35.43
C ASN A 19 37.80 12.27 35.29
N GLU A 20 38.68 12.77 36.16
CA GLU A 20 39.18 14.15 36.07
C GLU A 20 39.96 14.39 34.78
N MET A 21 40.75 13.39 34.36
CA MET A 21 41.47 13.44 33.08
C MET A 21 40.52 13.48 31.88
N ARG A 22 39.42 12.72 31.95
CA ARG A 22 38.41 12.72 30.90
C ARG A 22 37.71 14.06 30.79
N ASP A 23 37.30 14.64 31.91
CA ASP A 23 36.68 15.97 31.95
C ASP A 23 37.62 17.06 31.42
N ALA A 24 38.93 16.89 31.61
CA ALA A 24 39.97 17.74 31.05
C ALA A 24 40.28 17.48 29.55
N GLY A 25 39.61 16.50 28.92
CA GLY A 25 39.70 16.21 27.49
C GLY A 25 40.85 15.28 27.08
N TYR A 26 41.45 14.53 28.01
CA TYR A 26 42.47 13.54 27.68
C TYR A 26 41.85 12.32 26.98
N THR A 27 42.51 11.82 25.93
CA THR A 27 42.08 10.61 25.21
C THR A 27 42.68 9.35 25.82
N ALA A 28 42.02 8.21 25.62
CA ALA A 28 42.50 6.92 26.11
C ALA A 28 43.92 6.57 25.62
N ASP A 29 44.27 6.89 24.37
CA ASP A 29 45.63 6.69 23.83
C ASP A 29 46.71 7.45 24.61
N VAL A 30 46.38 8.68 25.04
CA VAL A 30 47.31 9.54 25.77
C VAL A 30 47.48 9.02 27.20
N LEU A 31 46.38 8.62 27.84
CA LEU A 31 46.40 8.00 29.17
C LEU A 31 47.12 6.65 29.18
N ALA A 32 46.89 5.80 28.18
CA ALA A 32 47.58 4.52 28.03
C ALA A 32 49.11 4.70 27.93
N LYS A 33 49.59 5.68 27.15
CA LYS A 33 51.03 6.02 27.08
C LYS A 33 51.58 6.58 28.39
N GLY A 34 50.71 7.20 29.20
CA GLY A 34 51.00 7.64 30.57
C GLY A 34 51.01 6.52 31.60
N GLY A 35 50.64 5.30 31.20
CA GLY A 35 50.62 4.11 32.03
C GLY A 35 49.36 3.95 32.88
N PHE A 36 48.22 4.53 32.46
CA PHE A 36 46.91 4.10 32.93
C PHE A 36 46.49 2.81 32.24
N GLU A 37 45.91 1.87 32.99
CA GLU A 37 45.48 0.56 32.47
C GLU A 37 43.98 0.54 32.14
N LEU A 38 43.53 -0.50 31.44
CA LEU A 38 42.12 -0.64 31.04
C LEU A 38 41.11 -0.55 32.19
N PRO A 39 41.35 -1.14 33.38
CA PRO A 39 40.47 -0.95 34.54
C PRO A 39 40.32 0.52 34.92
N ASP A 40 41.42 1.27 34.96
CA ASP A 40 41.40 2.70 35.30
C ASP A 40 40.55 3.50 34.30
N LEU A 41 40.72 3.21 33.00
CA LEU A 41 39.99 3.88 31.94
C LEU A 41 38.50 3.52 31.98
N ARG A 42 38.17 2.28 32.31
CA ARG A 42 36.78 1.86 32.45
C ARG A 42 36.08 2.53 33.63
N ASP A 43 36.75 2.61 34.78
CA ASP A 43 36.27 3.35 35.95
C ASP A 43 36.17 4.86 35.68
N GLY A 44 37.00 5.35 34.75
CA GLY A 44 36.95 6.68 34.15
C GLY A 44 35.80 6.90 33.15
N GLY A 45 35.01 5.85 32.89
CA GLY A 45 33.87 5.85 31.97
C GLY A 45 34.24 5.81 30.47
N TYR A 46 35.51 5.61 30.11
CA TYR A 46 35.90 5.53 28.69
C TYR A 46 35.23 4.32 28.04
N SER A 47 34.60 4.54 26.89
CA SER A 47 33.88 3.53 26.12
C SER A 47 34.83 2.60 25.36
N ALA A 48 34.31 1.43 24.94
CA ALA A 48 35.04 0.49 24.08
C ALA A 48 35.56 1.14 22.79
N GLN A 49 34.85 2.14 22.25
CA GLN A 49 35.26 2.89 21.07
C GLN A 49 36.48 3.78 21.34
N GLU A 50 36.52 4.43 22.51
CA GLU A 50 37.62 5.30 22.91
C GLU A 50 38.91 4.49 23.18
N VAL A 51 38.79 3.29 23.74
CA VAL A 51 39.97 2.45 24.08
C VAL A 51 40.45 1.55 22.93
N ARG A 52 39.69 1.45 21.84
CA ARG A 52 39.96 0.56 20.70
C ARG A 52 41.33 0.76 20.05
N GLY A 53 41.79 2.01 19.92
CA GLY A 53 43.09 2.32 19.32
C GLY A 53 44.28 2.04 20.23
N ALA A 54 44.03 2.02 21.55
CA ALA A 54 45.07 1.97 22.56
C ALA A 54 45.37 0.55 23.04
N PHE A 55 44.39 -0.36 23.01
CA PHE A 55 44.51 -1.71 23.56
C PHE A 55 43.98 -2.80 22.61
N PRO A 56 44.56 -4.01 22.63
CA PRO A 56 44.02 -5.14 21.89
C PRO A 56 42.60 -5.52 22.36
N LEU A 57 41.72 -5.90 21.43
CA LEU A 57 40.33 -6.27 21.72
C LEU A 57 40.19 -7.36 22.78
N ARG A 58 41.06 -8.38 22.76
CA ARG A 58 41.06 -9.43 23.78
C ARG A 58 41.25 -8.86 25.19
N SER A 59 42.20 -7.95 25.36
CA SER A 59 42.44 -7.29 26.65
C SER A 59 41.26 -6.41 27.05
N ILE A 60 40.65 -5.70 26.10
CA ILE A 60 39.43 -4.90 26.36
C ILE A 60 38.32 -5.78 26.95
N LEU A 61 38.06 -6.93 26.34
CA LEU A 61 37.03 -7.88 26.79
C LEU A 61 37.37 -8.53 28.14
N GLU A 62 38.63 -8.93 28.35
CA GLU A 62 39.11 -9.52 29.62
C GLU A 62 39.04 -8.52 30.80
N ASN A 63 39.06 -7.20 30.51
CA ASN A 63 38.84 -6.14 31.49
C ASN A 63 37.36 -5.70 31.58
N GLY A 64 36.48 -6.56 31.07
CA GLY A 64 35.05 -6.62 31.32
C GLY A 64 34.18 -5.73 30.45
N TYR A 65 34.74 -5.02 29.46
CA TYR A 65 33.92 -4.47 28.38
C TYR A 65 33.16 -5.63 27.70
N THR A 66 31.89 -5.41 27.42
CA THR A 66 30.99 -6.42 26.89
C THR A 66 31.11 -6.56 25.36
N ALA A 67 30.68 -7.70 24.84
CA ALA A 67 30.62 -7.94 23.41
C ALA A 67 29.69 -6.93 22.69
N SER A 68 28.60 -6.50 23.34
CA SER A 68 27.70 -5.45 22.81
C SER A 68 28.36 -4.07 22.78
N GLU A 69 29.18 -3.73 23.78
CA GLU A 69 29.99 -2.50 23.74
C GLU A 69 31.03 -2.55 22.63
N ALA A 70 31.67 -3.72 22.42
CA ALA A 70 32.58 -3.91 21.30
C ALA A 70 31.85 -3.80 19.94
N ARG A 71 30.62 -4.32 19.83
CA ARG A 71 29.78 -4.07 18.63
C ARG A 71 29.51 -2.59 18.42
N GLY A 72 29.15 -1.86 19.48
CA GLY A 72 28.95 -0.40 19.42
C GLY A 72 30.22 0.37 19.06
N ALA A 73 31.38 -0.20 19.34
CA ALA A 73 32.70 0.28 18.94
C ALA A 73 33.14 -0.18 17.53
N GLU A 74 32.20 -0.71 16.73
CA GLU A 74 32.37 -1.15 15.34
C GLU A 74 33.36 -2.31 15.15
N TYR A 75 33.55 -3.18 16.15
CA TYR A 75 34.38 -4.39 15.96
C TYR A 75 33.66 -5.40 15.07
N THR A 76 34.39 -6.02 14.15
CA THR A 76 33.80 -7.02 13.23
C THR A 76 33.63 -8.38 13.90
N VAL A 77 32.82 -9.24 13.28
CA VAL A 77 32.62 -10.63 13.72
C VAL A 77 33.95 -11.39 13.77
N GLU A 78 34.83 -11.17 12.79
CA GLU A 78 36.17 -11.79 12.73
C GLU A 78 37.07 -11.31 13.86
N GLU A 79 37.05 -10.02 14.18
CA GLU A 79 37.85 -9.45 15.26
C GLU A 79 37.41 -10.03 16.61
N LEU A 80 36.10 -10.11 16.85
CA LEU A 80 35.55 -10.69 18.08
C LEU A 80 35.85 -12.19 18.19
N PHE A 81 35.72 -12.93 17.10
CA PHE A 81 36.08 -14.34 17.07
C PHE A 81 37.57 -14.56 17.31
N ALA A 82 38.44 -13.75 16.68
CA ALA A 82 39.89 -13.78 16.91
C ALA A 82 40.28 -13.38 18.35
N ALA A 83 39.47 -12.54 18.99
CA ALA A 83 39.63 -12.20 20.41
C ALA A 83 39.16 -13.30 21.36
N GLY A 84 38.55 -14.38 20.85
CA GLY A 84 38.19 -15.59 21.59
C GLY A 84 36.71 -15.73 21.94
N LEU A 85 35.82 -14.89 21.37
CA LEU A 85 34.38 -15.08 21.55
C LEU A 85 33.87 -16.26 20.73
N SER A 86 32.95 -17.00 21.32
CA SER A 86 32.17 -18.02 20.60
C SER A 86 31.12 -17.37 19.69
N PRO A 87 30.70 -18.03 18.60
CA PRO A 87 29.64 -17.52 17.72
C PRO A 87 28.32 -17.24 18.43
N GLU A 88 28.00 -18.01 19.47
CA GLU A 88 26.82 -17.81 20.33
C GLU A 88 26.92 -16.48 21.10
N GLN A 89 28.09 -16.19 21.68
CA GLN A 89 28.33 -14.90 22.36
C GLN A 89 28.29 -13.72 21.38
N ILE A 90 28.75 -13.91 20.14
CA ILE A 90 28.66 -12.88 19.09
C ILE A 90 27.19 -12.65 18.71
N LYS A 91 26.37 -13.70 18.61
CA LYS A 91 24.92 -13.56 18.41
C LYS A 91 24.27 -12.81 19.58
N GLU A 92 24.55 -13.21 20.82
CA GLU A 92 24.04 -12.55 22.03
C GLU A 92 24.45 -11.07 22.13
N ALA A 93 25.59 -10.71 21.55
CA ALA A 93 26.04 -9.33 21.43
C ALA A 93 25.18 -8.47 20.49
N GLY A 94 24.29 -9.08 19.70
CA GLY A 94 23.31 -8.42 18.83
C GLY A 94 23.75 -8.27 17.37
N PHE A 95 24.67 -9.10 16.88
CA PHE A 95 25.04 -9.10 15.46
C PHE A 95 23.91 -9.66 14.60
N ALA A 96 23.50 -8.89 13.60
CA ALA A 96 22.44 -9.29 12.68
C ALA A 96 22.94 -10.32 11.66
N VAL A 97 22.01 -11.09 11.07
CA VAL A 97 22.37 -12.10 10.05
C VAL A 97 23.13 -11.48 8.88
N LYS A 98 22.82 -10.25 8.48
CA LYS A 98 23.55 -9.55 7.41
C LYS A 98 25.04 -9.41 7.69
N GLU A 99 25.40 -9.13 8.95
CA GLU A 99 26.78 -8.99 9.41
C GLU A 99 27.43 -10.38 9.50
N MET A 100 26.71 -11.35 10.09
CA MET A 100 27.18 -12.73 10.19
C MET A 100 27.38 -13.40 8.82
N ARG A 101 26.56 -13.05 7.82
CA ARG A 101 26.64 -13.57 6.45
C ARG A 101 27.93 -13.20 5.74
N GLN A 102 28.51 -12.04 6.08
CA GLN A 102 29.78 -11.58 5.52
C GLN A 102 30.99 -12.25 6.17
N SER A 103 30.77 -13.02 7.25
CA SER A 103 31.81 -13.68 8.03
C SER A 103 31.99 -15.15 7.68
N ILE A 104 32.95 -15.80 8.35
CA ILE A 104 33.18 -17.25 8.29
C ILE A 104 31.99 -18.10 8.77
N PHE A 105 31.01 -17.49 9.46
CA PHE A 105 29.77 -18.13 9.93
C PHE A 105 28.60 -17.96 8.96
N GLY A 106 28.81 -17.28 7.84
CA GLY A 106 27.76 -16.82 6.94
C GLY A 106 27.11 -17.85 6.03
N THR A 107 27.11 -19.13 6.41
CA THR A 107 26.34 -20.18 5.72
C THR A 107 25.02 -20.39 6.44
N ALA A 108 23.94 -20.64 5.71
CA ALA A 108 22.60 -20.77 6.29
C ALA A 108 22.52 -21.86 7.38
N GLU A 109 23.21 -22.99 7.19
CA GLU A 109 23.25 -24.11 8.13
C GLU A 109 23.86 -23.71 9.48
N LYS A 110 24.97 -22.96 9.44
CA LYS A 110 25.65 -22.50 10.66
C LYS A 110 24.76 -21.52 11.41
N LEU A 111 24.16 -20.56 10.70
CA LEU A 111 23.30 -19.56 11.35
C LEU A 111 22.03 -20.18 11.93
N LYS A 112 21.43 -21.15 11.25
CA LYS A 112 20.32 -21.94 11.81
C LYS A 112 20.75 -22.71 13.06
N ALA A 113 21.94 -23.33 13.06
CA ALA A 113 22.48 -24.02 14.24
C ALA A 113 22.75 -23.07 15.42
N LEU A 114 23.08 -21.80 15.15
CA LEU A 114 23.17 -20.74 16.15
C LEU A 114 21.78 -20.23 16.61
N GLY A 115 20.70 -20.76 16.05
CA GLY A 115 19.32 -20.43 16.39
C GLY A 115 18.82 -19.13 15.80
N TYR A 116 19.39 -18.64 14.69
CA TYR A 116 18.73 -17.58 13.92
C TYR A 116 17.45 -18.12 13.28
N THR A 117 16.40 -17.32 13.29
CA THR A 117 15.08 -17.64 12.74
C THR A 117 15.02 -17.41 11.24
N ALA A 118 14.04 -18.01 10.55
CA ALA A 118 13.84 -17.77 9.12
C ALA A 118 13.66 -16.28 8.79
N ASN A 119 12.96 -15.51 9.65
CA ASN A 119 12.77 -14.07 9.45
C ASN A 119 14.10 -13.30 9.47
N GLU A 120 14.91 -13.51 10.51
CA GLU A 120 16.23 -12.85 10.61
C GLU A 120 17.13 -13.22 9.43
N MET A 121 17.02 -14.45 8.94
CA MET A 121 17.77 -14.92 7.78
C MET A 121 17.32 -14.22 6.49
N MET A 122 16.02 -14.07 6.27
CA MET A 122 15.46 -13.33 5.13
C MET A 122 15.84 -11.85 5.19
N GLU A 123 15.79 -11.20 6.36
CA GLU A 123 16.27 -9.82 6.56
C GLU A 123 17.78 -9.68 6.30
N GLY A 124 18.54 -10.73 6.59
CA GLY A 124 19.96 -10.86 6.24
C GLY A 124 20.23 -11.14 4.76
N GLY A 125 19.18 -11.21 3.94
CA GLY A 125 19.22 -11.33 2.49
C GLY A 125 19.27 -12.77 1.97
N TYR A 126 19.05 -13.78 2.82
CA TYR A 126 18.82 -15.13 2.30
C TYR A 126 17.48 -15.17 1.58
N THR A 127 17.40 -15.96 0.52
CA THR A 127 16.18 -16.17 -0.26
C THR A 127 15.41 -17.36 0.30
N ALA A 128 14.09 -17.39 0.06
CA ALA A 128 13.26 -18.51 0.47
C ALA A 128 13.75 -19.84 -0.14
N LYS A 129 14.29 -19.79 -1.36
CA LYS A 129 14.90 -20.93 -2.03
C LYS A 129 16.13 -21.44 -1.28
N GLU A 130 17.08 -20.56 -0.95
CA GLU A 130 18.29 -20.92 -0.18
C GLU A 130 17.93 -21.57 1.17
N LEU A 131 16.92 -21.01 1.87
CA LEU A 131 16.49 -21.50 3.17
C LEU A 131 15.72 -22.83 3.13
N ARG A 132 15.10 -23.15 1.99
CA ARG A 132 14.38 -24.41 1.75
C ARG A 132 15.31 -25.53 1.28
N GLU A 133 16.25 -25.22 0.39
CA GLU A 133 17.17 -26.20 -0.22
C GLU A 133 18.34 -26.60 0.71
N MET A 134 18.65 -25.79 1.73
CA MET A 134 19.70 -26.11 2.70
C MET A 134 19.41 -27.40 3.48
N LYS A 135 20.47 -28.11 3.89
CA LYS A 135 20.32 -29.37 4.63
C LYS A 135 19.73 -29.11 6.02
N GLY A 136 18.58 -29.71 6.31
CA GLY A 136 17.83 -29.40 7.53
C GLY A 136 17.24 -27.99 7.50
N GLY A 137 16.85 -27.51 6.33
CA GLY A 137 16.26 -26.20 6.08
C GLY A 137 14.99 -25.91 6.87
N PHE A 138 14.57 -24.66 6.79
CA PHE A 138 13.34 -24.22 7.44
C PHE A 138 12.14 -24.91 6.83
N THR A 139 11.18 -25.28 7.67
CA THR A 139 9.92 -25.86 7.20
C THR A 139 9.13 -24.79 6.46
N ASP A 140 8.25 -25.20 5.54
CA ASP A 140 7.46 -24.22 4.81
C ASP A 140 6.54 -23.39 5.76
N MET A 141 6.18 -23.93 6.94
CA MET A 141 5.52 -23.18 8.02
C MET A 141 6.41 -22.13 8.67
N ASP A 142 7.68 -22.45 8.98
CA ASP A 142 8.65 -21.46 9.49
C ASP A 142 8.79 -20.29 8.50
N MET A 143 8.76 -20.60 7.19
CA MET A 143 8.86 -19.61 6.13
C MET A 143 7.62 -18.70 6.07
N LYS A 144 6.42 -19.26 6.27
CA LYS A 144 5.19 -18.48 6.36
C LYS A 144 5.17 -17.57 7.60
N GLU A 145 5.55 -18.09 8.76
CA GLU A 145 5.66 -17.30 10.00
C GLU A 145 6.70 -16.19 9.89
N ALA A 146 7.76 -16.42 9.09
CA ALA A 146 8.73 -15.42 8.70
C ALA A 146 8.22 -14.38 7.68
N GLY A 147 6.91 -14.39 7.36
CA GLY A 147 6.30 -13.42 6.46
C GLY A 147 6.64 -13.62 4.99
N CYS A 148 7.06 -14.82 4.56
CA CYS A 148 7.35 -15.07 3.15
C CYS A 148 6.11 -14.89 2.29
N THR A 149 6.24 -14.06 1.25
CA THR A 149 5.15 -13.84 0.29
C THR A 149 4.94 -15.07 -0.60
N ALA A 150 3.71 -15.23 -1.12
CA ALA A 150 3.41 -16.31 -2.05
C ALA A 150 4.30 -16.31 -3.30
N LYS A 151 4.76 -15.14 -3.75
CA LYS A 151 5.72 -14.99 -4.85
C LYS A 151 7.08 -15.59 -4.50
N ALA A 152 7.63 -15.23 -3.34
CA ALA A 152 8.93 -15.75 -2.90
C ALA A 152 8.88 -17.28 -2.73
N MET A 153 7.77 -17.80 -2.21
CA MET A 153 7.56 -19.25 -2.08
C MET A 153 7.44 -19.94 -3.44
N ARG A 154 6.77 -19.32 -4.42
CA ARG A 154 6.72 -19.82 -5.80
C ARG A 154 8.10 -19.89 -6.44
N GLU A 155 8.92 -18.86 -6.25
CA GLU A 155 10.31 -18.82 -6.72
C GLU A 155 11.19 -19.87 -6.00
N ALA A 156 10.83 -20.24 -4.76
CA ALA A 156 11.41 -21.36 -4.01
C ALA A 156 10.85 -22.74 -4.41
N GLY A 157 10.01 -22.81 -5.45
CA GLY A 157 9.47 -24.04 -6.00
C GLY A 157 8.32 -24.64 -5.18
N CYS A 158 7.62 -23.85 -4.36
CA CYS A 158 6.39 -24.30 -3.73
C CYS A 158 5.27 -24.38 -4.78
N SER A 159 4.50 -25.45 -4.72
CA SER A 159 3.30 -25.68 -5.52
C SER A 159 2.09 -25.00 -4.88
N ALA A 160 1.06 -24.69 -5.69
CA ALA A 160 -0.20 -24.15 -5.18
C ALA A 160 -0.84 -25.04 -4.10
N ARG A 161 -0.66 -26.37 -4.18
CA ARG A 161 -1.14 -27.33 -3.18
C ARG A 161 -0.42 -27.18 -1.84
N GLU A 162 0.90 -27.06 -1.85
CA GLU A 162 1.68 -26.80 -0.63
C GLU A 162 1.26 -25.47 -0.01
N MET A 163 1.14 -24.41 -0.83
CA MET A 163 0.69 -23.08 -0.39
C MET A 163 -0.68 -23.11 0.27
N ARG A 164 -1.62 -23.87 -0.31
CA ARG A 164 -2.95 -24.05 0.27
C ARG A 164 -2.89 -24.77 1.62
N SER A 165 -2.08 -25.82 1.74
CA SER A 165 -1.93 -26.57 3.00
C SER A 165 -1.32 -25.73 4.13
N MET A 166 -0.50 -24.74 3.77
CA MET A 166 0.03 -23.74 4.71
C MET A 166 -0.98 -22.65 5.07
N GLY A 167 -2.14 -22.63 4.42
CA GLY A 167 -3.21 -21.65 4.66
C GLY A 167 -2.92 -20.28 4.08
N PHE A 168 -2.16 -20.17 2.99
CA PHE A 168 -2.14 -18.94 2.20
C PHE A 168 -3.51 -18.74 1.53
N ALA A 169 -4.01 -17.51 1.52
CA ALA A 169 -5.27 -17.19 0.87
C ALA A 169 -5.10 -17.26 -0.65
N GLY A 170 -6.12 -17.73 -1.36
CA GLY A 170 -6.01 -17.91 -2.81
C GLY A 170 -5.77 -16.61 -3.61
N SER A 171 -6.19 -15.46 -3.07
CA SER A 171 -5.85 -14.14 -3.63
C SER A 171 -4.36 -13.82 -3.52
N GLU A 172 -3.68 -14.29 -2.46
CA GLU A 172 -2.23 -14.20 -2.31
C GLU A 172 -1.53 -15.10 -3.34
N LEU A 173 -2.06 -16.30 -3.61
CA LEU A 173 -1.53 -17.20 -4.64
C LEU A 173 -1.65 -16.54 -6.03
N LYS A 174 -2.80 -15.96 -6.37
CA LYS A 174 -2.94 -15.23 -7.63
C LYS A 174 -1.92 -14.09 -7.75
N SER A 175 -1.79 -13.27 -6.71
CA SER A 175 -0.83 -12.17 -6.65
C SER A 175 0.63 -12.67 -6.69
N GLY A 176 0.87 -13.86 -6.16
CA GLY A 176 2.15 -14.58 -6.22
C GLY A 176 2.50 -15.14 -7.59
N GLY A 177 1.59 -15.03 -8.58
CA GLY A 177 1.79 -15.43 -9.95
C GLY A 177 1.41 -16.89 -10.25
N TYR A 178 0.71 -17.56 -9.34
CA TYR A 178 0.13 -18.87 -9.62
C TYR A 178 -1.02 -18.78 -10.62
N LYS A 179 -1.14 -19.75 -11.50
CA LYS A 179 -2.12 -19.78 -12.58
C LYS A 179 -3.38 -20.59 -12.21
N ALA A 180 -4.45 -20.41 -12.98
CA ALA A 180 -5.75 -21.04 -12.70
C ALA A 180 -5.73 -22.58 -12.87
N ASP A 181 -4.87 -23.12 -13.74
CA ASP A 181 -4.62 -24.56 -13.88
C ASP A 181 -3.93 -25.11 -12.63
N GLU A 182 -2.93 -24.39 -12.10
CA GLU A 182 -2.27 -24.75 -10.84
C GLU A 182 -3.25 -24.74 -9.66
N MET A 183 -4.18 -23.78 -9.63
CA MET A 183 -5.25 -23.76 -8.61
C MET A 183 -6.16 -24.98 -8.72
N ARG A 184 -6.50 -25.39 -9.94
CA ARG A 184 -7.32 -26.58 -10.19
C ARG A 184 -6.63 -27.84 -9.67
N GLU A 185 -5.35 -28.00 -10.01
CA GLU A 185 -4.54 -29.14 -9.58
C GLU A 185 -4.31 -29.15 -8.06
N ALA A 186 -4.26 -27.97 -7.44
CA ALA A 186 -4.29 -27.80 -6.00
C ALA A 186 -5.65 -28.12 -5.34
N GLY A 187 -6.66 -28.49 -6.16
CA GLY A 187 -7.98 -28.92 -5.72
C GLY A 187 -8.92 -27.78 -5.38
N HIS A 188 -8.66 -26.56 -5.87
CA HIS A 188 -9.60 -25.46 -5.68
C HIS A 188 -10.84 -25.65 -6.55
N THR A 189 -12.01 -25.32 -5.99
CA THR A 189 -13.26 -25.38 -6.74
C THR A 189 -13.37 -24.20 -7.71
N VAL A 190 -14.18 -24.34 -8.76
CA VAL A 190 -14.38 -23.26 -9.75
C VAL A 190 -14.88 -21.97 -9.09
N SER A 191 -15.73 -22.08 -8.06
CA SER A 191 -16.20 -20.94 -7.27
C SER A 191 -15.07 -20.31 -6.44
N GLU A 192 -14.25 -21.12 -5.76
CA GLU A 192 -13.09 -20.60 -5.02
C GLU A 192 -12.13 -19.85 -5.95
N VAL A 193 -11.82 -20.39 -7.13
CA VAL A 193 -10.90 -19.74 -8.08
C VAL A 193 -11.52 -18.46 -8.67
N ARG A 194 -12.84 -18.41 -8.85
CA ARG A 194 -13.54 -17.16 -9.18
C ARG A 194 -13.39 -16.13 -8.07
N ASP A 195 -13.62 -16.50 -6.82
CA ASP A 195 -13.56 -15.61 -5.66
C ASP A 195 -12.13 -15.08 -5.40
N MET A 196 -11.10 -15.84 -5.83
CA MET A 196 -9.70 -15.38 -5.86
C MET A 196 -9.42 -14.30 -6.92
N GLY A 197 -10.41 -14.01 -7.77
CA GLY A 197 -10.34 -12.98 -8.81
C GLY A 197 -9.78 -13.44 -10.14
N TYR A 198 -9.68 -14.75 -10.42
CA TYR A 198 -9.36 -15.24 -11.77
C TYR A 198 -10.50 -14.95 -12.75
N THR A 199 -10.15 -14.56 -13.97
CA THR A 199 -11.08 -14.17 -15.04
C THR A 199 -11.57 -15.38 -15.82
N ALA A 200 -12.71 -15.25 -16.50
CA ALA A 200 -13.23 -16.32 -17.36
C ALA A 200 -12.24 -16.74 -18.46
N ILE A 201 -11.41 -15.82 -18.96
CA ILE A 201 -10.34 -16.09 -19.93
C ILE A 201 -9.31 -17.03 -19.30
N GLU A 202 -8.76 -16.67 -18.14
CA GLU A 202 -7.76 -17.48 -17.42
C GLU A 202 -8.32 -18.88 -17.09
N MET A 203 -9.59 -18.96 -16.70
CA MET A 203 -10.28 -20.22 -16.43
C MET A 203 -10.43 -21.07 -17.69
N LYS A 204 -10.83 -20.49 -18.81
CA LYS A 204 -10.96 -21.24 -20.07
C LYS A 204 -9.61 -21.74 -20.57
N GLU A 205 -8.58 -20.89 -20.53
CA GLU A 205 -7.21 -21.26 -20.91
C GLU A 205 -6.64 -22.36 -20.02
N ALA A 206 -6.98 -22.33 -18.72
CA ALA A 206 -6.65 -23.40 -17.79
C ALA A 206 -7.41 -24.70 -18.11
N GLY A 207 -8.52 -24.65 -18.86
CA GLY A 207 -9.30 -25.82 -19.27
C GLY A 207 -10.57 -26.06 -18.44
N TYR A 208 -11.05 -25.06 -17.70
CA TYR A 208 -12.36 -25.15 -17.03
C TYR A 208 -13.50 -25.17 -18.05
N ARG A 209 -14.51 -26.02 -17.82
CA ARG A 209 -15.63 -26.19 -18.75
C ARG A 209 -16.73 -25.20 -18.46
N ALA A 210 -17.49 -24.84 -19.49
CA ALA A 210 -18.59 -23.90 -19.36
C ALA A 210 -19.68 -24.35 -18.37
N VAL A 211 -19.92 -25.66 -18.26
CA VAL A 211 -20.86 -26.25 -17.29
C VAL A 211 -20.43 -25.91 -15.86
N ASP A 212 -19.15 -26.16 -15.54
CA ASP A 212 -18.62 -25.98 -14.19
C ASP A 212 -18.57 -24.47 -13.82
N MET A 213 -18.24 -23.62 -14.80
CA MET A 213 -18.27 -22.17 -14.63
C MET A 213 -19.69 -21.62 -14.45
N LYS A 214 -20.69 -22.14 -15.17
CA LYS A 214 -22.09 -21.75 -14.95
C LYS A 214 -22.54 -22.07 -13.53
N GLN A 215 -22.22 -23.25 -13.03
CA GLN A 215 -22.56 -23.68 -11.67
C GLN A 215 -21.88 -22.81 -10.60
N ALA A 216 -20.68 -22.32 -10.90
CA ALA A 216 -19.96 -21.32 -10.09
C ALA A 216 -20.49 -19.88 -10.29
N GLY A 217 -21.58 -19.69 -11.03
CA GLY A 217 -22.30 -18.42 -11.17
C GLY A 217 -21.70 -17.44 -12.19
N TRP A 218 -20.85 -17.91 -13.11
CA TRP A 218 -20.34 -17.10 -14.21
C TRP A 218 -21.46 -16.76 -15.21
N LEU A 219 -21.48 -15.53 -15.68
CA LEU A 219 -22.50 -15.01 -16.59
C LEU A 219 -22.15 -15.29 -18.04
N ALA A 220 -23.18 -15.35 -18.89
CA ALA A 220 -23.00 -15.65 -20.31
C ALA A 220 -22.12 -14.61 -21.04
N VAL A 221 -22.18 -13.35 -20.63
CA VAL A 221 -21.33 -12.27 -21.15
C VAL A 221 -19.85 -12.51 -20.83
N GLU A 222 -19.53 -12.89 -19.60
CA GLU A 222 -18.15 -13.16 -19.15
C GLU A 222 -17.56 -14.35 -19.93
N MET A 223 -18.39 -15.38 -20.13
CA MET A 223 -18.04 -16.57 -20.89
C MET A 223 -17.86 -16.25 -22.39
N LYS A 224 -18.69 -15.35 -22.96
CA LYS A 224 -18.51 -14.90 -24.35
C LYS A 224 -17.18 -14.17 -24.53
N VAL A 225 -16.82 -13.29 -23.60
CA VAL A 225 -15.53 -12.57 -23.60
C VAL A 225 -14.36 -13.55 -23.51
N ALA A 226 -14.48 -14.62 -22.73
CA ALA A 226 -13.52 -15.72 -22.72
C ALA A 226 -13.48 -16.52 -24.04
N GLY A 227 -14.39 -16.24 -24.97
CA GLY A 227 -14.48 -16.89 -26.27
C GLY A 227 -15.15 -18.26 -26.22
N PHE A 228 -15.96 -18.56 -25.19
CA PHE A 228 -16.84 -19.72 -25.27
C PHE A 228 -17.80 -19.54 -26.44
N SER A 229 -18.07 -20.61 -27.17
CA SER A 229 -19.03 -20.58 -28.28
C SER A 229 -20.46 -20.67 -27.77
N ALA A 230 -21.42 -20.15 -28.54
CA ALA A 230 -22.84 -20.27 -28.22
C ALA A 230 -23.25 -21.74 -28.00
N ARG A 231 -22.64 -22.68 -28.72
CA ARG A 231 -22.85 -24.13 -28.52
C ARG A 231 -22.36 -24.61 -27.16
N GLN A 232 -21.12 -24.29 -26.77
CA GLN A 232 -20.59 -24.64 -25.45
C GLN A 232 -21.45 -24.07 -24.31
N MET A 233 -22.03 -22.89 -24.51
CA MET A 233 -22.93 -22.26 -23.56
C MET A 233 -24.30 -22.96 -23.50
N ARG A 234 -24.86 -23.36 -24.64
CA ARG A 234 -26.10 -24.17 -24.69
C ARG A 234 -25.90 -25.53 -24.02
N ASP A 235 -24.78 -26.18 -24.29
CA ASP A 235 -24.40 -27.47 -23.68
C ASP A 235 -24.17 -27.32 -22.17
N ALA A 236 -23.67 -26.16 -21.72
CA ALA A 236 -23.60 -25.79 -20.31
C ALA A 236 -24.95 -25.44 -19.67
N GLY A 237 -26.03 -25.43 -20.47
CA GLY A 237 -27.40 -25.19 -20.03
C GLY A 237 -27.80 -23.72 -19.99
N PHE A 238 -27.03 -22.78 -20.54
CA PHE A 238 -27.45 -21.39 -20.68
C PHE A 238 -28.66 -21.27 -21.62
N SER A 239 -29.63 -20.45 -21.24
CA SER A 239 -30.84 -20.23 -22.01
C SER A 239 -30.55 -19.36 -23.25
N VAL A 240 -31.41 -19.46 -24.27
CA VAL A 240 -31.36 -18.56 -25.45
C VAL A 240 -31.41 -17.09 -25.04
N LYS A 241 -32.15 -16.79 -23.96
CA LYS A 241 -32.18 -15.45 -23.38
C LYS A 241 -30.81 -15.09 -22.79
N ASP A 242 -30.21 -15.97 -21.98
CA ASP A 242 -28.89 -15.74 -21.38
C ASP A 242 -27.81 -15.52 -22.45
N LEU A 243 -27.89 -16.25 -23.57
CA LEU A 243 -26.98 -16.07 -24.71
C LEU A 243 -27.17 -14.71 -25.39
N LYS A 244 -28.42 -14.28 -25.62
CA LYS A 244 -28.69 -12.96 -26.20
C LYS A 244 -28.25 -11.84 -25.27
N ASP A 245 -28.61 -11.94 -23.99
CA ASP A 245 -28.22 -10.99 -22.95
C ASP A 245 -26.69 -11.03 -22.74
N GLY A 246 -26.06 -12.18 -22.96
CA GLY A 246 -24.62 -12.39 -22.98
C GLY A 246 -23.91 -11.92 -24.26
N GLY A 247 -24.65 -11.31 -25.19
CA GLY A 247 -24.14 -10.68 -26.40
C GLY A 247 -23.96 -11.60 -27.60
N TYR A 248 -24.34 -12.89 -27.56
CA TYR A 248 -24.25 -13.79 -28.71
C TYR A 248 -25.24 -13.39 -29.81
N THR A 249 -24.76 -13.34 -31.06
CA THR A 249 -25.56 -12.92 -32.21
C THR A 249 -26.68 -13.92 -32.48
N ALA A 250 -27.78 -13.44 -33.07
CA ALA A 250 -28.90 -14.30 -33.45
C ALA A 250 -28.48 -15.47 -34.37
N LYS A 251 -27.43 -15.27 -35.18
CA LYS A 251 -26.84 -16.34 -36.00
C LYS A 251 -26.11 -17.38 -35.14
N GLU A 252 -25.23 -16.96 -34.22
CA GLU A 252 -24.52 -17.86 -33.31
C GLU A 252 -25.48 -18.70 -32.45
N VAL A 253 -26.57 -18.10 -31.98
CA VAL A 253 -27.60 -18.78 -31.17
C VAL A 253 -28.47 -19.71 -32.02
N LYS A 254 -28.75 -19.35 -33.28
CA LYS A 254 -29.47 -20.24 -34.19
C LYS A 254 -28.62 -21.44 -34.59
N ASP A 255 -27.35 -21.19 -34.89
CA ASP A 255 -26.39 -22.22 -35.31
C ASP A 255 -26.05 -23.19 -34.16
N SER A 256 -26.21 -22.77 -32.89
CA SER A 256 -26.06 -23.66 -31.73
C SER A 256 -27.23 -24.63 -31.52
N ASP A 257 -28.40 -24.37 -32.12
CA ASP A 257 -29.60 -25.22 -32.05
C ASP A 257 -29.74 -26.20 -33.26
N HIS A 258 -28.94 -26.06 -34.33
CA HIS A 258 -29.01 -26.94 -35.51
C HIS A 258 -27.98 -28.09 -35.40
N SER A 259 -28.47 -29.29 -35.12
CA SER A 259 -27.70 -30.53 -34.87
C SER A 259 -26.78 -30.96 -36.03
N ALA A 260 -25.57 -31.37 -35.65
CA ALA A 260 -25.08 -32.69 -36.02
C ALA A 260 -24.72 -33.42 -34.73
N ASP A 261 -25.44 -34.51 -34.45
CA ASP A 261 -25.16 -35.50 -33.42
C ASP A 261 -23.73 -36.02 -33.61
N VAL A 262 -22.87 -35.75 -32.64
CA VAL A 262 -21.68 -36.56 -32.40
C VAL A 262 -21.84 -37.11 -31.00
N PRO A 263 -21.93 -38.45 -30.83
CA PRO A 263 -22.06 -39.03 -29.51
C PRO A 263 -20.83 -38.66 -28.68
N TYR A 264 -21.11 -38.22 -27.46
CA TYR A 264 -20.16 -37.97 -26.40
C TYR A 264 -19.31 -39.23 -26.17
N GLU A 265 -18.07 -39.25 -26.68
CA GLU A 265 -17.08 -40.24 -26.26
C GLU A 265 -16.66 -39.91 -24.83
N ALA A 266 -17.29 -40.61 -23.88
CA ALA A 266 -16.75 -40.74 -22.54
C ALA A 266 -15.40 -41.47 -22.62
N ARG A 267 -14.29 -40.75 -22.47
CA ARG A 267 -13.06 -41.35 -21.93
C ARG A 267 -13.22 -41.41 -20.41
N PRO A 268 -13.20 -42.59 -19.79
CA PRO A 268 -13.30 -42.69 -18.34
C PRO A 268 -11.97 -42.26 -17.72
N GLU A 269 -12.01 -41.23 -16.88
CA GLU A 269 -11.04 -41.08 -15.79
C GLU A 269 -11.50 -41.99 -14.64
N SER A 270 -10.71 -43.02 -14.37
CA SER A 270 -10.82 -43.85 -13.18
C SER A 270 -10.38 -43.04 -11.95
N LEU A 271 -11.33 -42.53 -11.19
CA LEU A 271 -11.14 -42.30 -9.75
C LEU A 271 -11.36 -43.64 -9.05
N ALA A 272 -10.28 -44.25 -8.58
CA ALA A 272 -10.36 -45.34 -7.63
C ALA A 272 -10.82 -44.74 -6.29
N GLU A 273 -12.05 -45.05 -5.90
CA GLU A 273 -12.51 -44.93 -4.52
C GLU A 273 -11.87 -46.07 -3.71
N ASP A 274 -11.13 -45.70 -2.67
CA ASP A 274 -10.67 -46.58 -1.63
C ASP A 274 -11.85 -47.33 -1.01
N THR A 275 -11.84 -48.66 -1.14
CA THR A 275 -12.59 -49.54 -0.25
C THR A 275 -11.60 -50.42 0.51
N VAL A 276 -11.66 -50.29 1.83
CA VAL A 276 -11.01 -51.13 2.82
C VAL A 276 -11.58 -52.53 2.73
N ASP A 277 -10.72 -53.53 2.58
CA ASP A 277 -10.76 -54.89 3.16
C ASP A 277 -9.52 -55.62 2.57
N GLY A 278 -8.53 -56.08 3.34
CA GLY A 278 -8.67 -57.20 4.25
C GLY A 278 -8.00 -58.44 3.64
N GLU A 279 -6.82 -58.79 4.17
CA GLU A 279 -6.20 -60.13 4.15
C GLU A 279 -5.39 -60.63 2.92
N SER A 280 -4.07 -60.47 3.07
CA SER A 280 -3.05 -61.55 3.08
C SER A 280 -2.63 -62.29 1.79
N ILE A 281 -1.30 -62.45 1.69
CA ILE A 281 -0.47 -63.58 1.16
C ILE A 281 0.75 -63.00 0.40
N PRO A 282 1.96 -63.61 0.54
CA PRO A 282 3.21 -62.89 0.73
C PRO A 282 4.09 -62.75 -0.53
N ASP A 283 5.12 -61.91 -0.36
CA ASP A 283 6.46 -61.97 -0.98
C ASP A 283 6.93 -63.40 -1.38
N PRO A 284 7.80 -63.56 -2.42
CA PRO A 284 9.15 -62.99 -2.33
C PRO A 284 9.87 -62.58 -3.63
N MET A 285 10.76 -61.60 -3.43
CA MET A 285 12.17 -61.53 -3.82
C MET A 285 12.66 -61.95 -5.23
N ALA A 286 13.58 -61.08 -5.69
CA ALA A 286 14.88 -61.34 -6.32
C ALA A 286 14.98 -61.31 -7.85
N ALA A 287 15.85 -60.40 -8.31
CA ALA A 287 16.94 -60.54 -9.28
C ALA A 287 17.10 -59.19 -10.01
N ASP A 288 18.13 -58.40 -9.69
CA ASP A 288 19.48 -58.47 -10.28
C ASP A 288 19.51 -58.11 -11.77
N GLY A 289 20.36 -57.15 -12.14
CA GLY A 289 20.86 -57.04 -13.50
C GLY A 289 21.08 -55.61 -13.99
N ASP A 290 22.25 -55.06 -13.67
CA ASP A 290 22.91 -53.99 -14.41
C ASP A 290 22.97 -54.31 -15.92
N ASP A 291 22.87 -53.30 -16.80
CA ASP A 291 23.95 -53.04 -17.77
C ASP A 291 23.76 -51.74 -18.57
N VAL A 292 24.91 -51.10 -18.79
CA VAL A 292 25.16 -49.86 -19.52
C VAL A 292 25.49 -50.19 -21.00
N LEU A 293 25.29 -49.20 -21.91
CA LEU A 293 26.03 -48.88 -23.16
C LEU A 293 25.03 -48.41 -24.26
N HIS A 294 25.00 -47.13 -24.66
CA HIS A 294 25.83 -46.41 -25.65
C HIS A 294 25.58 -46.72 -27.14
N ASP A 295 25.34 -45.63 -27.87
CA ASP A 295 25.54 -45.31 -29.29
C ASP A 295 24.88 -46.15 -30.41
N ASP A 296 24.11 -45.48 -31.27
CA ASP A 296 24.48 -45.17 -32.67
C ASP A 296 23.32 -44.37 -33.35
N GLN A 297 23.56 -43.19 -33.93
CA GLN A 297 23.74 -42.96 -35.39
C GLN A 297 22.48 -43.31 -36.23
N MET A 298 21.97 -42.55 -37.22
CA MET A 298 22.60 -41.66 -38.21
C MET A 298 21.54 -41.22 -39.26
N LEU A 299 21.81 -40.12 -39.99
CA LEU A 299 21.30 -39.71 -41.34
C LEU A 299 19.88 -39.09 -41.40
N GLY A 300 19.59 -38.06 -42.21
CA GLY A 300 20.31 -37.36 -43.28
C GLY A 300 19.35 -36.36 -43.97
N MET A 301 19.91 -35.26 -44.50
CA MET A 301 19.30 -34.10 -45.19
C MET A 301 18.67 -34.47 -46.57
N PRO A 302 18.36 -33.57 -47.57
CA PRO A 302 18.35 -32.08 -47.67
C PRO A 302 17.22 -31.47 -48.58
N CYS A 303 17.43 -30.19 -48.98
CA CYS A 303 16.97 -29.47 -50.20
C CYS A 303 15.65 -28.68 -50.14
N GLU A 304 15.48 -27.51 -50.77
CA GLU A 304 16.33 -26.42 -51.29
C GLU A 304 15.36 -25.27 -51.69
N SER A 305 15.88 -24.06 -51.87
CA SER A 305 15.20 -22.75 -52.09
C SER A 305 14.82 -22.51 -53.59
N PRO A 306 14.56 -21.29 -54.16
CA PRO A 306 14.38 -19.90 -53.66
C PRO A 306 13.26 -19.06 -54.39
N VAL A 307 13.09 -17.75 -54.07
CA VAL A 307 13.17 -16.56 -54.98
C VAL A 307 12.84 -15.23 -54.25
N LYS A 308 13.51 -14.15 -54.70
CA LYS A 308 13.75 -12.80 -54.16
C LYS A 308 12.68 -11.71 -54.41
N GLY A 309 12.79 -10.60 -53.66
CA GLY A 309 12.49 -9.21 -54.10
C GLY A 309 12.07 -8.28 -52.93
N SER A 310 12.99 -7.64 -52.18
CA SER A 310 13.57 -6.28 -52.33
C SER A 310 12.63 -5.06 -52.25
N CYS A 311 12.82 -4.22 -51.20
CA CYS A 311 13.00 -2.74 -51.17
C CYS A 311 12.63 -2.22 -49.75
N ARG A 312 13.57 -1.89 -48.83
CA ARG A 312 14.18 -0.56 -48.51
C ARG A 312 13.14 0.59 -48.45
N SER A 313 12.96 1.33 -47.35
CA SER A 313 13.92 2.24 -46.64
C SER A 313 13.46 2.56 -45.20
N ALA A 314 14.34 2.48 -44.18
CA ALA A 314 15.05 3.58 -43.47
C ALA A 314 14.17 4.41 -42.50
N GLU A 315 14.33 4.24 -41.17
CA GLU A 315 15.09 5.08 -40.21
C GLU A 315 14.35 6.41 -39.86
N TYR A 316 14.25 6.94 -38.63
CA TYR A 316 15.26 7.18 -37.59
C TYR A 316 14.59 7.50 -36.23
N LEU A 317 15.40 7.36 -35.18
CA LEU A 317 15.23 7.69 -33.75
C LEU A 317 15.23 9.21 -33.42
N ASP A 318 15.02 9.49 -32.12
CA ASP A 318 15.39 10.65 -31.29
C ASP A 318 14.30 11.71 -31.01
N VAL A 319 13.82 11.88 -29.77
CA VAL A 319 14.44 12.41 -28.51
C VAL A 319 14.39 13.94 -28.43
N PHE A 320 13.86 14.39 -27.29
CA PHE A 320 13.62 15.75 -26.78
C PHE A 320 14.82 16.72 -26.85
N LEU A 321 14.52 18.03 -27.00
CA LEU A 321 14.86 19.11 -26.04
C LEU A 321 14.33 20.50 -26.49
N VAL A 322 13.54 21.13 -25.61
CA VAL A 322 13.57 22.53 -25.08
C VAL A 322 13.97 23.69 -26.03
N ASP A 323 13.11 24.72 -26.21
CA ASP A 323 13.10 25.99 -25.44
C ASP A 323 12.14 27.07 -26.02
N GLY A 324 11.73 28.04 -25.19
CA GLY A 324 11.59 29.44 -25.65
C GLY A 324 10.20 30.05 -25.92
N ALA A 325 9.64 30.66 -24.87
CA ALA A 325 8.66 31.77 -24.81
C ALA A 325 8.33 32.62 -26.07
N THR A 326 7.07 33.06 -26.19
CA THR A 326 6.62 34.44 -25.84
C THR A 326 5.19 34.77 -26.31
N SER A 327 4.49 35.52 -25.44
CA SER A 327 3.65 36.70 -25.78
C SER A 327 2.24 36.55 -26.38
N ASN A 328 1.25 36.74 -25.49
CA ASN A 328 0.28 37.86 -25.52
C ASN A 328 -0.61 38.08 -26.76
N ARG A 329 -1.92 37.83 -26.61
CA ARG A 329 -3.04 38.82 -26.63
C ARG A 329 -4.36 38.19 -27.08
N SER A 330 -5.33 38.17 -26.16
CA SER A 330 -6.75 38.47 -26.46
C SER A 330 -6.87 39.99 -26.78
N PRO A 331 -7.96 40.58 -27.33
CA PRO A 331 -9.33 40.07 -27.39
C PRO A 331 -10.16 40.51 -28.63
N ASN A 332 -11.48 40.28 -28.52
CA ASN A 332 -12.62 40.83 -29.25
C ASN A 332 -13.21 39.91 -30.33
N ALA A 333 -14.41 39.34 -30.14
CA ALA A 333 -15.74 39.94 -29.91
C ALA A 333 -16.50 40.22 -31.21
N ALA A 334 -17.80 39.95 -31.11
CA ALA A 334 -18.91 40.34 -31.97
C ALA A 334 -19.23 39.44 -33.17
N GLY A 335 -20.51 39.08 -33.25
CA GLY A 335 -21.15 38.80 -34.54
C GLY A 335 -22.21 37.71 -34.53
N TYR A 336 -23.32 37.93 -33.81
CA TYR A 336 -24.60 37.32 -34.20
C TYR A 336 -25.01 37.89 -35.57
N ASP A 337 -25.37 37.05 -36.56
CA ASP A 337 -26.70 37.14 -37.19
C ASP A 337 -27.05 35.95 -38.13
N CYS A 338 -28.12 35.28 -37.75
CA CYS A 338 -29.26 34.75 -38.50
C CYS A 338 -29.20 34.28 -39.97
N LEU A 339 -29.61 33.01 -40.12
CA LEU A 339 -30.63 32.46 -41.04
C LEU A 339 -30.33 32.34 -42.55
N SER A 340 -30.13 31.10 -43.00
CA SER A 340 -30.98 30.53 -44.06
C SER A 340 -30.98 29.00 -43.99
N GLY A 341 -32.17 28.40 -43.96
CA GLY A 341 -32.34 26.95 -43.87
C GLY A 341 -32.11 26.25 -45.19
N LYS A 342 -31.51 25.05 -45.10
CA LYS A 342 -31.79 23.92 -45.97
C LYS A 342 -31.79 22.67 -45.09
N GLY A 343 -32.88 21.91 -45.15
CA GLY A 343 -33.03 20.69 -44.40
C GLY A 343 -32.03 19.65 -44.88
N GLU A 344 -31.36 19.03 -43.92
CA GLU A 344 -30.83 17.68 -44.04
C GLU A 344 -31.37 16.90 -42.84
N VAL A 345 -32.01 15.79 -43.19
CA VAL A 345 -32.48 14.77 -42.27
C VAL A 345 -31.21 14.08 -41.77
N GLU A 346 -30.73 14.42 -40.59
CA GLU A 346 -29.68 13.62 -39.95
C GLU A 346 -30.34 12.40 -39.31
N ALA A 347 -30.01 11.26 -39.89
CA ALA A 347 -30.42 9.95 -39.48
C ALA A 347 -30.04 9.70 -38.02
N GLU A 348 -31.01 9.25 -37.25
CA GLU A 348 -30.79 8.59 -35.96
C GLU A 348 -29.91 7.37 -36.23
N VAL A 349 -28.62 7.47 -35.93
CA VAL A 349 -27.70 6.33 -35.98
C VAL A 349 -28.09 5.41 -34.84
N VAL A 350 -28.92 4.42 -35.13
CA VAL A 350 -29.16 3.29 -34.22
C VAL A 350 -27.84 2.53 -34.14
N ALA A 351 -27.05 2.80 -33.09
CA ALA A 351 -25.85 2.03 -32.80
C ALA A 351 -26.25 0.55 -32.68
N GLY A 352 -25.64 -0.30 -33.51
CA GLY A 352 -25.88 -1.74 -33.43
C GLY A 352 -25.35 -2.29 -32.11
N GLU A 353 -25.89 -3.41 -31.64
CA GLU A 353 -25.43 -4.08 -30.42
C GLU A 353 -23.91 -4.39 -30.44
N ASP A 354 -23.33 -4.63 -31.63
CA ASP A 354 -21.88 -4.82 -31.83
C ASP A 354 -21.05 -3.53 -31.59
N ASP A 355 -21.61 -2.35 -31.86
CA ASP A 355 -20.92 -1.07 -31.63
C ASP A 355 -20.91 -0.72 -30.13
N MET A 356 -22.01 -0.98 -29.41
CA MET A 356 -22.09 -0.78 -27.95
C MET A 356 -21.13 -1.70 -27.17
N GLN A 357 -21.00 -2.97 -27.56
CA GLN A 357 -20.08 -3.93 -26.91
C GLN A 357 -18.61 -3.53 -27.09
N ASN A 358 -18.26 -2.94 -28.22
CA ASN A 358 -16.92 -2.43 -28.47
C ASN A 358 -16.61 -1.19 -27.62
N ASP A 359 -17.63 -0.38 -27.35
CA ASP A 359 -17.52 0.81 -26.51
C ASP A 359 -17.37 0.48 -25.02
N GLU A 360 -18.12 -0.49 -24.46
CA GLU A 360 -17.92 -0.94 -23.07
C GLU A 360 -16.50 -1.49 -22.83
N LEU A 361 -15.98 -2.28 -23.77
CA LEU A 361 -14.60 -2.80 -23.68
C LEU A 361 -13.55 -1.67 -23.77
N ARG A 362 -13.80 -0.65 -24.60
CA ARG A 362 -12.95 0.55 -24.67
C ARG A 362 -12.98 1.34 -23.38
N GLU A 363 -14.15 1.48 -22.76
CA GLU A 363 -14.30 2.15 -21.47
C GLU A 363 -13.59 1.39 -20.34
N LEU A 364 -13.71 0.06 -20.31
CA LEU A 364 -12.99 -0.77 -19.34
C LEU A 364 -11.48 -0.62 -19.49
N ARG A 365 -10.93 -0.71 -20.70
CA ARG A 365 -9.49 -0.50 -20.94
C ARG A 365 -9.02 0.90 -20.52
N ARG A 366 -9.85 1.93 -20.74
CA ARG A 366 -9.55 3.29 -20.27
C ARG A 366 -9.54 3.36 -18.75
N ALA A 367 -10.48 2.70 -18.08
CA ALA A 367 -10.52 2.61 -16.62
C ALA A 367 -9.29 1.85 -16.06
N GLU A 368 -8.90 0.72 -16.67
CA GLU A 368 -7.68 -0.02 -16.31
C GLU A 368 -6.42 0.82 -16.44
N GLN A 369 -6.28 1.54 -17.57
CA GLN A 369 -5.16 2.45 -17.79
C GLN A 369 -5.15 3.60 -16.79
N GLN A 370 -6.33 4.15 -16.47
CA GLN A 370 -6.46 5.21 -15.48
C GLN A 370 -6.02 4.70 -14.10
N VAL A 371 -6.54 3.56 -13.64
CA VAL A 371 -6.19 2.97 -12.34
C VAL A 371 -4.71 2.66 -12.26
N ALA A 372 -4.13 2.03 -13.29
CA ALA A 372 -2.69 1.73 -13.32
C ALA A 372 -1.83 3.01 -13.30
N HIS A 373 -2.28 4.08 -13.95
CA HIS A 373 -1.59 5.37 -13.93
C HIS A 373 -1.66 6.05 -12.56
N GLU A 374 -2.84 6.06 -11.97
CA GLU A 374 -3.12 6.61 -10.65
C GLU A 374 -2.36 5.86 -9.55
N GLU A 375 -2.37 4.53 -9.58
CA GLU A 375 -1.61 3.68 -8.65
C GLU A 375 -0.11 3.99 -8.70
N LYS A 376 0.47 4.06 -9.91
CA LYS A 376 1.89 4.39 -10.10
C LYS A 376 2.25 5.78 -9.57
N ARG A 377 1.29 6.71 -9.58
CA ARG A 377 1.48 8.11 -9.14
C ARG A 377 1.04 8.37 -7.72
N GLN A 378 0.53 7.36 -7.01
CA GLN A 378 -0.07 7.50 -5.69
C GLN A 378 -1.19 8.55 -5.69
N GLU A 379 -2.06 8.45 -6.69
CA GLU A 379 -3.19 9.33 -6.92
C GLU A 379 -4.49 8.52 -6.95
N CYS A 380 -5.64 9.17 -6.72
CA CYS A 380 -6.95 8.58 -6.93
C CYS A 380 -7.95 9.63 -7.38
N THR A 381 -8.66 9.37 -8.47
CA THR A 381 -9.74 10.27 -8.95
C THR A 381 -11.08 9.94 -8.31
N PHE A 382 -11.67 10.94 -7.68
CA PHE A 382 -13.03 10.89 -7.16
C PHE A 382 -13.96 11.79 -7.98
N PHE A 383 -15.26 11.50 -7.92
CA PHE A 383 -16.30 12.39 -8.42
C PHE A 383 -16.85 13.20 -7.26
N PHE A 384 -17.14 14.47 -7.50
CA PHE A 384 -17.69 15.41 -6.53
C PHE A 384 -18.89 16.13 -7.14
N LEU A 385 -19.68 16.76 -6.29
CA LEU A 385 -20.67 17.76 -6.68
C LEU A 385 -20.10 19.16 -6.50
N ASP A 386 -20.46 20.07 -7.40
CA ASP A 386 -20.21 21.48 -7.18
C ASP A 386 -21.03 21.96 -5.95
N ALA A 387 -20.39 22.66 -5.02
CA ALA A 387 -21.07 23.17 -3.83
C ALA A 387 -22.19 24.16 -4.18
N GLU A 388 -22.07 24.92 -5.28
CA GLU A 388 -23.15 25.79 -5.77
C GLU A 388 -24.37 24.99 -6.24
N PHE A 389 -24.17 23.81 -6.83
CA PHE A 389 -25.27 22.93 -7.18
C PHE A 389 -26.07 22.54 -5.93
N ILE A 390 -25.39 22.20 -4.83
CA ILE A 390 -26.05 21.85 -3.55
C ILE A 390 -26.71 23.07 -2.91
N ARG A 391 -26.09 24.25 -2.95
CA ARG A 391 -26.69 25.48 -2.41
C ARG A 391 -27.99 25.86 -3.13
N ARG A 392 -28.13 25.53 -4.42
CA ARG A 392 -29.27 25.93 -5.26
C ARG A 392 -30.34 24.86 -5.45
N THR A 393 -30.00 23.59 -5.26
CA THR A 393 -30.95 22.50 -5.55
C THR A 393 -32.21 22.61 -4.69
N SER A 394 -33.38 22.41 -5.31
CA SER A 394 -34.67 22.29 -4.63
C SER A 394 -35.06 20.84 -4.36
N ALA A 395 -34.18 19.88 -4.69
CA ALA A 395 -34.41 18.47 -4.43
C ALA A 395 -34.58 18.20 -2.93
N LYS A 396 -35.43 17.22 -2.61
CA LYS A 396 -35.67 16.77 -1.23
C LYS A 396 -34.43 16.06 -0.68
N SER A 397 -33.84 15.17 -1.48
CA SER A 397 -32.62 14.42 -1.20
C SER A 397 -31.67 14.55 -2.40
N LEU A 398 -30.38 14.25 -2.22
CA LEU A 398 -29.44 14.27 -3.34
C LEU A 398 -29.71 13.10 -4.28
N PRO A 399 -29.77 13.33 -5.62
CA PRO A 399 -29.96 12.25 -6.57
C PRO A 399 -28.79 11.26 -6.56
N ALA A 400 -29.04 10.04 -7.06
CA ALA A 400 -28.02 9.01 -7.19
C ALA A 400 -26.95 9.42 -8.22
N TYR A 401 -25.74 8.88 -8.06
CA TYR A 401 -24.63 9.10 -8.99
C TYR A 401 -25.01 8.88 -10.47
N SER A 402 -25.76 7.83 -10.78
CA SER A 402 -26.13 7.50 -12.17
C SER A 402 -27.00 8.58 -12.82
N GLU A 403 -27.87 9.23 -12.04
CA GLU A 403 -28.68 10.35 -12.50
C GLU A 403 -27.82 11.61 -12.70
N LEU A 404 -26.96 11.92 -11.73
CA LEU A 404 -26.07 13.09 -11.79
C LEU A 404 -25.02 12.97 -12.91
N LYS A 405 -24.58 11.74 -13.21
CA LYS A 405 -23.72 11.43 -14.36
C LYS A 405 -24.44 11.75 -15.67
N LYS A 406 -25.71 11.35 -15.83
CA LYS A 406 -26.53 11.68 -17.01
C LYS A 406 -26.76 13.18 -17.16
N GLN A 407 -26.88 13.90 -16.05
CA GLN A 407 -26.99 15.37 -16.03
C GLN A 407 -25.66 16.09 -16.28
N ASN A 408 -24.53 15.35 -16.31
CA ASN A 408 -23.18 15.88 -16.49
C ASN A 408 -22.80 16.97 -15.46
N VAL A 409 -23.21 16.78 -14.20
CA VAL A 409 -22.95 17.73 -13.09
C VAL A 409 -21.86 17.25 -12.13
N LEU A 410 -21.27 16.08 -12.39
CA LEU A 410 -20.19 15.52 -11.59
C LEU A 410 -18.84 16.13 -11.97
N VAL A 411 -18.10 16.59 -10.96
CA VAL A 411 -16.75 17.13 -11.11
C VAL A 411 -15.74 16.05 -10.78
N ARG A 412 -14.87 15.70 -11.75
CA ARG A 412 -13.76 14.79 -11.52
C ARG A 412 -12.61 15.52 -10.85
N ARG A 413 -12.09 14.97 -9.75
CA ARG A 413 -10.94 15.54 -9.03
C ARG A 413 -9.99 14.45 -8.55
N THR A 414 -8.75 14.52 -9.00
CA THR A 414 -7.67 13.57 -8.66
C THR A 414 -6.92 14.01 -7.42
N LEU A 415 -6.97 13.23 -6.34
CA LEU A 415 -6.27 13.53 -5.10
C LEU A 415 -4.93 12.79 -5.07
N ASN A 416 -3.86 13.46 -4.67
CA ASN A 416 -2.56 12.84 -4.41
C ASN A 416 -2.48 12.38 -2.95
N GLN A 417 -1.94 11.18 -2.73
CA GLN A 417 -1.85 10.55 -1.41
C GLN A 417 -1.07 11.40 -0.41
N ALA A 418 0.11 11.89 -0.78
CA ALA A 418 0.95 12.67 0.13
C ALA A 418 0.35 14.06 0.42
N GLU A 419 -0.32 14.68 -0.54
CA GLU A 419 -1.06 15.95 -0.33
C GLU A 419 -2.27 15.75 0.59
N ALA A 420 -3.01 14.65 0.42
CA ALA A 420 -4.13 14.30 1.27
C ALA A 420 -3.69 14.04 2.72
N TYR A 421 -2.62 13.28 2.96
CA TYR A 421 -2.11 13.07 4.33
C TYR A 421 -1.62 14.34 5.02
N ARG A 422 -1.33 15.39 4.24
CA ARG A 422 -0.99 16.74 4.72
C ARG A 422 -2.18 17.70 4.78
N ALA A 423 -3.41 17.19 4.60
CA ALA A 423 -4.67 17.95 4.67
C ALA A 423 -4.71 19.18 3.73
N GLN A 424 -4.10 19.08 2.55
CA GLN A 424 -3.96 20.23 1.63
C GLN A 424 -5.26 20.65 0.93
N TYR A 425 -6.31 19.83 1.00
CA TYR A 425 -7.57 20.06 0.29
C TYR A 425 -8.70 20.58 1.19
N THR A 426 -8.39 20.95 2.44
CA THR A 426 -9.37 21.38 3.46
C THR A 426 -10.26 22.56 3.02
N LYS A 427 -9.73 23.47 2.18
CA LYS A 427 -10.51 24.60 1.62
C LYS A 427 -11.16 24.31 0.27
N GLU A 428 -10.85 23.16 -0.32
CA GLU A 428 -11.32 22.82 -1.66
C GLU A 428 -12.62 22.01 -1.60
N PHE A 429 -12.63 20.94 -0.80
CA PHE A 429 -13.76 20.04 -0.71
C PHE A 429 -14.15 19.69 0.72
N VAL A 430 -15.41 19.31 0.90
CA VAL A 430 -15.91 18.64 2.09
C VAL A 430 -16.35 17.21 1.75
N ALA A 431 -15.94 16.23 2.55
CA ALA A 431 -16.45 14.87 2.51
C ALA A 431 -17.50 14.67 3.59
N VAL A 432 -18.65 14.10 3.22
CA VAL A 432 -19.78 13.89 4.14
C VAL A 432 -19.77 12.44 4.62
N SER A 433 -19.64 12.23 5.92
CA SER A 433 -19.83 10.93 6.55
C SER A 433 -21.22 10.88 7.18
N HIS A 434 -22.00 9.87 6.85
CA HIS A 434 -23.39 9.74 7.28
C HIS A 434 -23.83 8.27 7.28
N ARG A 435 -24.96 7.99 7.93
CA ARG A 435 -25.61 6.69 7.85
C ARG A 435 -26.68 6.70 6.77
N TRP A 436 -26.73 5.64 5.98
CA TRP A 436 -27.86 5.37 5.10
C TRP A 436 -29.15 5.08 5.89
N GLY A 437 -30.17 5.88 5.63
CA GLY A 437 -31.50 5.81 6.24
C GLY A 437 -32.25 4.52 5.90
N SER A 438 -32.30 4.15 4.62
CA SER A 438 -32.75 2.84 4.13
C SER A 438 -31.69 2.19 3.22
N ARG A 439 -32.01 1.04 2.62
CA ARG A 439 -31.10 0.37 1.68
C ARG A 439 -31.10 1.05 0.31
N GLU A 440 -32.21 1.66 -0.07
CA GLU A 440 -32.46 2.22 -1.39
C GLU A 440 -32.17 3.73 -1.45
N GLU A 441 -32.35 4.46 -0.35
CA GLU A 441 -32.15 5.91 -0.29
C GLU A 441 -31.43 6.28 1.02
N PRO A 442 -30.32 7.03 0.95
CA PRO A 442 -29.56 7.41 2.15
C PRO A 442 -30.31 8.43 3.00
N ASP A 443 -31.06 9.34 2.39
CA ASP A 443 -31.72 10.46 3.04
C ASP A 443 -33.22 10.56 2.69
N PRO A 444 -34.07 9.58 3.09
CA PRO A 444 -35.50 9.61 2.77
C PRO A 444 -36.24 10.81 3.36
N GLY A 445 -35.71 11.39 4.45
CA GLY A 445 -36.26 12.56 5.13
C GLY A 445 -35.88 13.88 4.46
N GLY A 446 -34.70 13.95 3.83
CA GLY A 446 -34.08 15.19 3.36
C GLY A 446 -33.29 15.93 4.45
N ASP A 447 -33.20 15.33 5.65
CA ASP A 447 -32.56 15.95 6.82
C ASP A 447 -31.04 16.07 6.63
N GLN A 448 -30.42 15.12 5.94
CA GLN A 448 -28.98 15.14 5.70
C GLN A 448 -28.60 16.18 4.66
N LEU A 449 -29.36 16.29 3.56
CA LEU A 449 -29.18 17.36 2.59
C LEU A 449 -29.42 18.74 3.23
N GLN A 450 -30.42 18.85 4.10
CA GLN A 450 -30.68 20.09 4.82
C GLN A 450 -29.52 20.46 5.75
N ALA A 451 -28.97 19.51 6.51
CA ALA A 451 -27.80 19.72 7.36
C ALA A 451 -26.56 20.14 6.54
N LEU A 452 -26.31 19.47 5.41
CA LEU A 452 -25.24 19.82 4.49
C LEU A 452 -25.40 21.24 3.94
N LYS A 453 -26.60 21.65 3.53
CA LYS A 453 -26.88 23.03 3.10
C LYS A 453 -26.60 24.04 4.21
N THR A 454 -27.00 23.74 5.44
CA THR A 454 -26.69 24.58 6.60
C THR A 454 -25.20 24.70 6.83
N TYR A 455 -24.45 23.59 6.75
CA TYR A 455 -22.98 23.61 6.82
C TYR A 455 -22.36 24.51 5.75
N LEU A 456 -22.81 24.41 4.49
CA LEU A 456 -22.30 25.21 3.36
C LEU A 456 -22.61 26.72 3.47
N GLN A 457 -23.45 27.12 4.43
CA GLN A 457 -23.74 28.53 4.75
C GLN A 457 -22.94 29.07 5.93
N THR A 458 -22.21 28.20 6.65
CA THR A 458 -21.32 28.63 7.75
C THR A 458 -20.08 29.34 7.20
N ASP A 459 -19.39 30.08 8.07
CA ASP A 459 -18.10 30.71 7.72
C ASP A 459 -17.08 29.69 7.19
N PHE A 460 -17.10 28.46 7.73
CA PHE A 460 -16.21 27.38 7.30
C PHE A 460 -16.64 26.73 5.98
N GLY A 461 -17.93 26.53 5.76
CA GLY A 461 -18.48 25.85 4.58
C GLY A 461 -18.72 26.75 3.36
N SER A 462 -18.75 28.07 3.55
CA SER A 462 -19.02 29.04 2.47
C SER A 462 -17.94 29.05 1.38
N ASP A 463 -16.69 28.81 1.74
CA ASP A 463 -15.55 28.75 0.82
C ASP A 463 -15.39 27.38 0.12
N ILE A 464 -16.14 26.36 0.55
CA ILE A 464 -16.06 25.00 -0.03
C ILE A 464 -16.60 25.02 -1.46
N LYS A 465 -15.85 24.40 -2.36
CA LYS A 465 -16.15 24.34 -3.80
C LYS A 465 -16.75 23.01 -4.22
N LEU A 466 -16.32 21.93 -3.59
CA LEU A 466 -16.68 20.57 -3.96
C LEU A 466 -17.24 19.82 -2.76
N VAL A 467 -18.24 18.98 -3.00
CA VAL A 467 -18.85 18.13 -1.97
C VAL A 467 -18.78 16.68 -2.41
N TRP A 468 -18.22 15.85 -1.55
CA TRP A 468 -18.27 14.40 -1.71
C TRP A 468 -19.34 13.83 -0.79
N PHE A 469 -20.30 13.15 -1.40
CA PHE A 469 -21.42 12.47 -0.75
C PHE A 469 -21.56 11.11 -1.42
N ASP A 470 -21.23 10.03 -0.72
CA ASP A 470 -21.03 8.68 -1.25
C ASP A 470 -22.08 8.23 -2.30
N PHE A 471 -23.38 8.39 -2.01
CA PHE A 471 -24.50 7.98 -2.86
C PHE A 471 -24.52 8.73 -4.20
N SER A 472 -24.18 10.01 -4.16
CA SER A 472 -24.20 10.93 -5.31
C SER A 472 -22.84 11.06 -6.00
N SER A 473 -21.77 10.59 -5.36
CA SER A 473 -20.37 10.79 -5.77
C SER A 473 -19.68 9.50 -6.21
N MET A 474 -20.37 8.36 -6.15
CA MET A 474 -19.80 7.07 -6.52
C MET A 474 -20.85 6.18 -7.23
N PRO A 475 -20.45 5.36 -8.23
CA PRO A 475 -21.35 4.39 -8.85
C PRO A 475 -21.99 3.46 -7.81
N GLN A 476 -23.30 3.19 -7.90
CA GLN A 476 -24.03 2.31 -6.96
C GLN A 476 -24.06 0.88 -7.48
N ARG A 477 -24.01 -0.13 -6.59
CA ARG A 477 -23.74 -1.54 -6.94
C ARG A 477 -24.74 -2.18 -7.92
N GLU A 478 -26.00 -1.77 -7.90
CA GLU A 478 -27.08 -2.48 -8.58
C GLU A 478 -27.05 -2.33 -10.12
N ASP A 479 -26.40 -1.29 -10.66
CA ASP A 479 -26.39 -0.96 -12.09
C ASP A 479 -24.98 -0.65 -12.65
N ARG A 480 -23.89 -1.09 -11.99
CA ARG A 480 -22.52 -0.74 -12.45
C ARG A 480 -22.15 -1.44 -13.74
N THR A 481 -21.60 -0.69 -14.69
CA THR A 481 -20.82 -1.29 -15.78
C THR A 481 -19.50 -1.87 -15.23
N PRO A 482 -18.81 -2.78 -15.95
CA PRO A 482 -17.51 -3.30 -15.51
C PRO A 482 -16.46 -2.20 -15.27
N SER A 483 -16.47 -1.13 -16.08
CA SER A 483 -15.57 0.01 -15.92
C SER A 483 -15.89 0.82 -14.65
N GLU A 484 -17.18 1.02 -14.35
CA GLU A 484 -17.64 1.68 -13.14
C GLU A 484 -17.35 0.87 -11.89
N ASP A 485 -17.45 -0.47 -11.94
CA ASP A 485 -17.09 -1.33 -10.81
C ASP A 485 -15.60 -1.23 -10.48
N LEU A 486 -14.73 -1.28 -11.50
CA LEU A 486 -13.29 -1.12 -11.32
C LEU A 486 -12.96 0.24 -10.67
N VAL A 487 -13.55 1.32 -11.18
CA VAL A 487 -13.35 2.68 -10.65
C VAL A 487 -13.90 2.80 -9.23
N ALA A 488 -15.08 2.26 -8.94
CA ALA A 488 -15.67 2.32 -7.61
C ALA A 488 -14.84 1.55 -6.57
N ARG A 489 -14.32 0.36 -6.93
CA ARG A 489 -13.40 -0.38 -6.05
C ARG A 489 -12.12 0.39 -5.79
N TRP A 490 -11.54 1.02 -6.82
CA TRP A 490 -10.34 1.86 -6.67
C TRP A 490 -10.59 3.07 -5.77
N MET A 491 -11.72 3.76 -5.93
CA MET A 491 -12.13 4.87 -5.07
C MET A 491 -12.30 4.43 -3.61
N LEU A 492 -13.00 3.30 -3.37
CA LEU A 492 -13.22 2.78 -2.02
C LEU A 492 -11.92 2.40 -1.33
N GLN A 493 -11.01 1.72 -2.04
CA GLN A 493 -9.69 1.40 -1.50
C GLN A 493 -8.91 2.64 -1.05
N ASN A 494 -9.13 3.78 -1.69
CA ASN A 494 -8.47 5.04 -1.39
C ASN A 494 -9.36 6.05 -0.64
N ALA A 495 -10.49 5.61 -0.06
CA ALA A 495 -11.44 6.50 0.62
C ALA A 495 -10.79 7.32 1.76
N SER A 496 -9.73 6.80 2.40
CA SER A 496 -8.98 7.53 3.43
C SER A 496 -8.43 8.88 2.95
N LEU A 497 -8.17 9.05 1.65
CA LEU A 497 -7.71 10.31 1.08
C LEU A 497 -8.73 11.44 1.24
N LEU A 498 -10.02 11.12 1.19
CA LEU A 498 -11.10 12.09 1.38
C LEU A 498 -11.10 12.62 2.81
N PHE A 499 -11.08 11.72 3.79
CA PHE A 499 -11.25 12.04 5.20
C PHE A 499 -9.98 12.54 5.89
N LEU A 500 -8.80 12.25 5.32
CA LEU A 500 -7.52 12.86 5.74
C LEU A 500 -7.21 14.16 5.00
N GLY A 501 -7.63 14.27 3.73
CA GLY A 501 -7.23 15.36 2.83
C GLY A 501 -8.09 16.61 2.86
N GLY A 502 -9.41 16.46 2.97
CA GLY A 502 -10.37 17.55 2.88
C GLY A 502 -11.00 17.92 4.21
N SER A 503 -11.92 18.90 4.17
CA SER A 503 -12.82 19.13 5.30
C SER A 503 -13.79 17.94 5.40
N VAL A 504 -14.28 17.66 6.61
CA VAL A 504 -15.21 16.56 6.84
C VAL A 504 -16.42 17.06 7.58
N LEU A 505 -17.61 16.68 7.10
CA LEU A 505 -18.87 16.89 7.79
C LEU A 505 -19.39 15.55 8.30
N LEU A 506 -19.45 15.38 9.62
CA LEU A 506 -20.04 14.20 10.26
C LEU A 506 -21.51 14.49 10.57
N LEU A 507 -22.40 13.76 9.92
CA LEU A 507 -23.84 13.80 10.18
C LEU A 507 -24.20 12.67 11.14
N VAL A 508 -24.24 12.98 12.44
CA VAL A 508 -24.30 11.98 13.51
C VAL A 508 -25.74 11.76 13.94
N ASP A 509 -26.29 10.57 13.69
CA ASP A 509 -27.55 10.11 14.29
C ASP A 509 -27.29 9.09 15.41
N ALA A 510 -28.35 8.65 16.11
CA ALA A 510 -28.25 7.69 17.21
C ALA A 510 -27.61 6.33 16.82
N ALA A 511 -27.59 5.97 15.54
CA ALA A 511 -27.02 4.72 15.03
C ALA A 511 -25.65 4.91 14.36
N PHE A 512 -25.13 6.13 14.30
CA PHE A 512 -23.87 6.45 13.63
C PHE A 512 -22.70 5.62 14.18
N LEU A 513 -22.65 5.42 15.50
CA LEU A 513 -21.58 4.66 16.17
C LEU A 513 -21.77 3.13 16.15
N THR A 514 -22.70 2.61 15.33
CA THR A 514 -22.93 1.16 15.19
C THR A 514 -22.35 0.58 13.91
N ARG A 515 -22.00 1.42 12.92
CA ARG A 515 -21.56 0.98 11.59
C ARG A 515 -20.07 1.21 11.38
N PHE A 516 -19.47 0.34 10.57
CA PHE A 516 -18.04 0.37 10.28
C PHE A 516 -17.59 1.69 9.64
N TRP A 517 -18.16 2.03 8.47
CA TRP A 517 -17.73 3.18 7.67
C TRP A 517 -17.85 4.50 8.42
N THR A 518 -18.98 4.77 9.07
CA THR A 518 -19.20 5.98 9.85
C THR A 518 -18.16 6.15 10.97
N GLN A 519 -17.82 5.08 11.68
CA GLN A 519 -16.81 5.11 12.74
C GLN A 519 -15.39 5.25 12.17
N PHE A 520 -15.07 4.55 11.08
CA PHE A 520 -13.79 4.63 10.38
C PHE A 520 -13.52 6.03 9.84
N GLU A 521 -14.49 6.62 9.14
CA GLU A 521 -14.43 7.96 8.56
C GLU A 521 -14.34 9.05 9.64
N ALA A 522 -15.10 8.90 10.72
CA ALA A 522 -15.03 9.79 11.87
C ALA A 522 -13.66 9.74 12.55
N TRP A 523 -13.08 8.55 12.75
CA TRP A 523 -11.74 8.47 13.31
C TRP A 523 -10.72 9.16 12.40
N LEU A 524 -10.72 8.85 11.10
CA LEU A 524 -9.81 9.46 10.12
C LEU A 524 -9.89 10.99 10.15
N SER A 525 -11.10 11.55 10.19
CA SER A 525 -11.32 13.01 10.20
C SER A 525 -10.79 13.72 11.45
N LEU A 526 -10.65 12.97 12.55
CA LEU A 526 -10.09 13.43 13.82
C LEU A 526 -8.59 13.21 13.94
N GLN A 527 -7.95 12.54 12.98
CA GLN A 527 -6.49 12.33 12.95
C GLN A 527 -5.76 13.37 12.11
N ARG A 528 -4.51 13.67 12.44
CA ARG A 528 -3.59 14.52 11.70
C ARG A 528 -2.35 13.72 11.30
N GLY A 529 -1.90 13.91 10.05
CA GLY A 529 -0.62 13.40 9.58
C GLY A 529 0.58 14.15 10.15
N SER A 530 1.66 13.41 10.40
CA SER A 530 2.93 13.95 10.86
C SER A 530 4.10 13.01 10.52
N MET A 531 5.31 13.49 10.81
CA MET A 531 6.55 12.70 10.82
C MET A 531 6.51 11.42 11.66
N LYS A 532 5.61 11.35 12.66
CA LYS A 532 5.46 10.18 13.52
C LYS A 532 4.35 9.24 13.07
N GLY A 533 3.60 9.59 12.02
CA GLY A 533 2.36 8.91 11.62
C GLY A 533 1.14 9.75 11.96
N LEU A 534 0.00 9.09 12.15
CA LEU A 534 -1.25 9.74 12.55
C LEU A 534 -1.23 10.08 14.05
N SER A 535 -1.83 11.22 14.37
CA SER A 535 -1.94 11.72 15.75
C SER A 535 -3.24 12.48 15.94
N PRO A 536 -3.80 12.54 17.16
CA PRO A 536 -5.03 13.29 17.43
C PRO A 536 -4.96 14.75 16.97
N ALA A 537 -5.99 15.22 16.25
CA ALA A 537 -6.10 16.60 15.80
C ALA A 537 -6.68 17.55 16.89
N ARG A 538 -6.16 17.48 18.12
CA ARG A 538 -6.61 18.31 19.26
C ARG A 538 -5.81 19.59 19.51
N ALA A 539 -4.69 19.80 18.81
CA ALA A 539 -3.83 20.95 19.06
C ALA A 539 -4.35 22.25 18.41
N GLU A 540 -4.50 23.29 19.22
CA GLU A 540 -4.96 24.66 18.87
C GLU A 540 -4.21 25.32 17.69
N ALA A 541 -3.05 24.80 17.30
CA ALA A 541 -2.28 25.27 16.15
C ALA A 541 -2.95 24.99 14.79
N ASN A 542 -3.89 24.06 14.72
CA ASN A 542 -4.64 23.76 13.50
C ASN A 542 -6.02 23.18 13.87
N PRO A 543 -7.12 23.93 13.66
CA PRO A 543 -8.44 23.50 14.11
C PRO A 543 -8.85 22.18 13.46
N LEU A 544 -9.68 21.42 14.18
CA LEU A 544 -10.35 20.23 13.64
C LEU A 544 -10.93 20.56 12.26
N ARG A 545 -10.48 19.83 11.23
CA ARG A 545 -11.07 19.91 9.88
C ARG A 545 -12.44 19.23 9.78
N CYS A 546 -12.90 18.71 10.90
CA CYS A 546 -14.15 18.00 11.06
C CYS A 546 -15.18 18.94 11.70
N THR A 547 -16.36 19.06 11.09
CA THR A 547 -17.55 19.67 11.70
C THR A 547 -18.53 18.56 12.03
N VAL A 548 -18.98 18.51 13.29
CA VAL A 548 -19.97 17.54 13.75
C VAL A 548 -21.34 18.22 13.77
N MET A 549 -22.31 17.64 13.06
CA MET A 549 -23.71 18.03 13.16
C MET A 549 -24.51 16.84 13.67
N CYS A 550 -24.92 16.91 14.93
CA CYS A 550 -25.83 15.93 15.51
C CYS A 550 -27.23 16.09 14.89
N LEU A 551 -27.72 15.02 14.29
CA LEU A 551 -29.08 14.88 13.83
C LEU A 551 -29.89 14.22 14.95
N HIS A 552 -31.01 14.84 15.33
CA HIS A 552 -31.82 14.44 16.50
C HIS A 552 -31.02 14.54 17.82
N ASP A 553 -31.44 13.85 18.90
CA ASP A 553 -30.81 13.87 20.23
C ASP A 553 -29.52 13.00 20.30
N ALA A 554 -28.63 13.11 19.31
CA ALA A 554 -27.42 12.28 19.21
C ALA A 554 -26.23 12.85 20.03
N GLU A 555 -25.42 11.95 20.61
CA GLU A 555 -24.21 12.30 21.37
C GLU A 555 -23.02 12.67 20.47
N GLU A 556 -22.10 13.48 20.99
CA GLU A 556 -20.88 13.89 20.26
C GLU A 556 -19.88 12.73 20.11
N VAL A 557 -19.34 12.56 18.89
CA VAL A 557 -18.44 11.45 18.54
C VAL A 557 -16.96 11.70 18.82
N ILE A 558 -16.59 12.94 19.14
CA ILE A 558 -15.18 13.37 19.23
C ILE A 558 -14.45 12.64 20.36
N ASP A 559 -15.04 12.57 21.56
CA ASP A 559 -14.39 11.99 22.73
C ASP A 559 -14.11 10.50 22.60
N ARG A 560 -14.89 9.79 21.77
CA ARG A 560 -14.71 8.36 21.53
C ARG A 560 -13.48 8.07 20.67
N TRP A 561 -13.23 8.89 19.65
CA TRP A 561 -12.30 8.56 18.58
C TRP A 561 -11.02 9.38 18.55
N ALA A 562 -11.03 10.61 19.05
CA ALA A 562 -9.93 11.55 18.84
C ALA A 562 -8.58 10.99 19.34
N GLU A 563 -8.55 10.38 20.52
CA GLU A 563 -7.33 9.89 21.19
C GLU A 563 -6.90 8.47 20.79
N GLN A 564 -7.70 7.78 19.97
CA GLN A 564 -7.43 6.38 19.64
C GLN A 564 -6.33 6.29 18.58
N THR A 565 -5.40 5.36 18.76
CA THR A 565 -4.40 5.02 17.75
C THR A 565 -5.00 4.17 16.62
N ALA A 566 -4.31 4.12 15.47
CA ALA A 566 -4.74 3.31 14.33
C ALA A 566 -4.95 1.83 14.70
N SER A 567 -4.06 1.27 15.55
CA SER A 567 -4.16 -0.11 16.01
C SER A 567 -5.37 -0.35 16.92
N GLN A 568 -5.63 0.55 17.88
CA GLN A 568 -6.80 0.45 18.77
C GLN A 568 -8.11 0.54 17.99
N VAL A 569 -8.17 1.45 17.01
CA VAL A 569 -9.35 1.56 16.13
C VAL A 569 -9.49 0.35 15.24
N ALA A 570 -8.41 -0.19 14.68
CA ALA A 570 -8.46 -1.40 13.88
C ALA A 570 -8.99 -2.60 14.69
N GLU A 571 -8.53 -2.77 15.93
CA GLU A 571 -9.00 -3.82 16.84
C GLU A 571 -10.49 -3.65 17.17
N PHE A 572 -10.90 -2.42 17.54
CA PHE A 572 -12.30 -2.14 17.83
C PHE A 572 -13.20 -2.38 16.61
N LEU A 573 -12.82 -1.83 15.46
CA LEU A 573 -13.61 -1.93 14.23
C LEU A 573 -13.65 -3.36 13.69
N ALA A 574 -12.68 -4.21 14.01
CA ALA A 574 -12.71 -5.64 13.68
C ALA A 574 -13.78 -6.42 14.46
N SER A 575 -14.34 -5.85 15.53
CA SER A 575 -15.40 -6.51 16.32
C SER A 575 -16.59 -6.92 15.46
N PRO A 576 -17.20 -8.10 15.71
CA PRO A 576 -18.43 -8.53 15.05
C PRO A 576 -19.63 -7.64 15.38
N ASP A 577 -19.58 -6.88 16.48
CA ASP A 577 -20.65 -5.95 16.87
C ASP A 577 -20.70 -4.69 15.99
N VAL A 578 -19.63 -4.45 15.22
CA VAL A 578 -19.55 -3.32 14.28
C VAL A 578 -20.11 -3.76 12.93
N LEU A 579 -21.31 -3.25 12.63
CA LEU A 579 -22.09 -3.63 11.45
C LEU A 579 -21.46 -3.09 10.16
N VAL A 580 -21.36 -3.95 9.16
CA VAL A 580 -20.98 -3.57 7.80
C VAL A 580 -21.86 -4.33 6.79
N HIS A 581 -22.15 -3.72 5.65
CA HIS A 581 -22.89 -4.39 4.57
C HIS A 581 -22.03 -5.33 3.74
N ASP A 582 -20.72 -5.08 3.71
CA ASP A 582 -19.72 -5.87 2.99
C ASP A 582 -18.52 -6.14 3.92
N GLU A 583 -18.38 -7.40 4.33
CA GLU A 583 -17.30 -7.84 5.23
C GLU A 583 -15.91 -7.82 4.54
N ASN A 584 -15.86 -7.95 3.22
CA ASN A 584 -14.60 -7.87 2.48
C ASN A 584 -14.09 -6.42 2.44
N ASP A 585 -14.98 -5.45 2.23
CA ASP A 585 -14.63 -4.02 2.32
C ASP A 585 -14.04 -3.70 3.70
N LYS A 586 -14.66 -4.22 4.78
CA LYS A 586 -14.17 -4.08 6.15
C LYS A 586 -12.77 -4.68 6.31
N ALA A 587 -12.54 -5.91 5.85
CA ALA A 587 -11.24 -6.56 5.94
C ALA A 587 -10.14 -5.79 5.19
N VAL A 588 -10.42 -5.31 3.97
CA VAL A 588 -9.49 -4.52 3.15
C VAL A 588 -9.11 -3.22 3.83
N GLN A 589 -10.09 -2.49 4.40
CA GLN A 589 -9.82 -1.22 5.08
C GLN A 589 -9.06 -1.42 6.40
N LEU A 590 -9.37 -2.45 7.17
CA LEU A 590 -8.64 -2.78 8.39
C LEU A 590 -7.17 -3.10 8.11
N GLU A 591 -6.89 -3.80 7.01
CA GLU A 591 -5.54 -4.09 6.60
C GLU A 591 -4.78 -2.83 6.14
N ARG A 592 -5.44 -1.92 5.41
CA ARG A 592 -4.86 -0.61 5.09
C ARG A 592 -4.62 0.24 6.33
N LEU A 593 -5.53 0.22 7.30
CA LEU A 593 -5.42 0.98 8.54
C LEU A 593 -4.14 0.62 9.32
N ARG A 594 -3.69 -0.64 9.26
CA ARG A 594 -2.43 -1.09 9.88
C ARG A 594 -1.19 -0.46 9.24
N ARG A 595 -1.23 -0.17 7.94
CA ARG A 595 -0.10 0.40 7.18
C ARG A 595 -0.16 1.92 7.07
N LEU A 596 -1.33 2.50 7.29
CA LEU A 596 -1.61 3.92 7.10
C LEU A 596 -0.64 4.82 7.86
N ASP A 597 -0.19 4.39 9.04
CA ASP A 597 0.78 5.13 9.85
C ASP A 597 2.15 5.25 9.14
N GLU A 598 2.61 4.19 8.48
CA GLU A 598 3.85 4.19 7.70
C GLU A 598 3.72 4.99 6.41
N GLU A 599 2.59 4.85 5.71
CA GLU A 599 2.29 5.63 4.51
C GLU A 599 2.26 7.13 4.80
N VAL A 600 1.67 7.53 5.93
CA VAL A 600 1.68 8.91 6.42
C VAL A 600 3.10 9.35 6.73
N ARG A 601 3.92 8.55 7.42
CA ARG A 601 5.32 8.90 7.69
C ARG A 601 6.12 9.12 6.40
N ASP A 602 5.91 8.28 5.38
CA ASP A 602 6.59 8.45 4.09
C ASP A 602 6.20 9.76 3.41
N ALA A 603 4.94 10.21 3.51
CA ALA A 603 4.51 11.51 2.99
C ALA A 603 5.27 12.70 3.63
N TYR A 604 5.96 12.51 4.76
CA TYR A 604 6.84 13.51 5.39
C TYR A 604 8.34 13.20 5.25
N SER A 605 8.71 12.21 4.43
CA SER A 605 10.11 11.82 4.20
C SER A 605 10.94 12.91 3.53
N HIS A 606 12.26 12.77 3.58
CA HIS A 606 13.19 13.73 2.96
C HIS A 606 12.96 13.86 1.45
N LYS A 607 12.60 12.76 0.77
CA LYS A 607 12.24 12.74 -0.65
C LYS A 607 11.12 13.72 -0.96
N HIS A 608 10.01 13.66 -0.20
CA HIS A 608 8.88 14.55 -0.38
C HIS A 608 9.20 16.00 -0.03
N LEU A 609 10.02 16.22 1.01
CA LEU A 609 10.49 17.56 1.37
C LEU A 609 11.30 18.21 0.23
N VAL A 610 12.21 17.46 -0.38
CA VAL A 610 13.02 17.93 -1.52
C VAL A 610 12.13 18.25 -2.70
N ALA A 611 11.22 17.34 -3.08
CA ALA A 611 10.29 17.55 -4.18
C ALA A 611 9.44 18.83 -4.00
N MET A 612 8.94 19.08 -2.78
CA MET A 612 8.19 20.32 -2.50
C MET A 612 9.06 21.57 -2.60
N ARG A 613 10.32 21.50 -2.16
CA ARG A 613 11.26 22.64 -2.29
C ARG A 613 11.61 22.93 -3.75
N GLU A 614 11.82 21.89 -4.55
CA GLU A 614 12.05 22.01 -5.98
C GLU A 614 10.82 22.59 -6.70
N ALA A 615 9.62 22.26 -6.23
CA ALA A 615 8.36 22.88 -6.65
C ALA A 615 8.16 24.32 -6.12
N GLY A 616 9.12 24.88 -5.37
CA GLY A 616 9.11 26.26 -4.90
C GLY A 616 8.45 26.50 -3.54
N ALA A 617 8.15 25.45 -2.76
CA ALA A 617 7.54 25.60 -1.44
C ALA A 617 8.46 26.34 -0.46
N LEU A 618 7.92 27.40 0.16
CA LEU A 618 8.65 28.19 1.14
C LEU A 618 8.71 27.47 2.50
N PRO A 619 9.73 27.73 3.35
CA PRO A 619 9.83 27.10 4.67
C PRO A 619 8.58 27.28 5.56
N ALA A 620 7.91 28.43 5.47
CA ALA A 620 6.67 28.67 6.21
C ALA A 620 5.50 27.78 5.73
N GLN A 621 5.41 27.52 4.43
CA GLN A 621 4.39 26.62 3.86
C GLN A 621 4.68 25.16 4.27
N LEU A 622 5.95 24.75 4.27
CA LEU A 622 6.37 23.42 4.71
C LEU A 622 6.10 23.19 6.20
N LEU A 623 6.30 24.21 7.05
CA LEU A 623 5.89 24.14 8.45
C LEU A 623 4.38 23.98 8.60
N ALA A 624 3.59 24.74 7.83
CA ALA A 624 2.13 24.68 7.88
C ALA A 624 1.57 23.32 7.43
N THR A 625 2.25 22.60 6.53
CA THR A 625 1.86 21.25 6.10
C THR A 625 2.30 20.15 7.06
N GLY A 626 3.07 20.46 8.11
CA GLY A 626 3.43 19.56 9.20
C GLY A 626 4.89 19.08 9.23
N PHE A 627 5.79 19.61 8.38
CA PHE A 627 7.22 19.30 8.48
C PHE A 627 7.84 19.90 9.76
N ALA A 628 8.77 19.16 10.37
CA ALA A 628 9.43 19.62 11.57
C ALA A 628 10.50 20.70 11.26
N PRO A 629 10.66 21.73 12.12
CA PRO A 629 11.70 22.75 11.94
C PRO A 629 13.11 22.17 11.77
N LYS A 630 13.41 21.03 12.41
CA LYS A 630 14.70 20.34 12.28
C LYS A 630 14.98 19.87 10.84
N GLN A 631 13.97 19.39 10.10
CA GLN A 631 14.12 18.95 8.72
C GLN A 631 14.39 20.11 7.75
N LEU A 632 13.93 21.31 8.12
CA LEU A 632 14.04 22.49 7.26
C LEU A 632 15.39 23.19 7.37
N ARG A 633 16.19 22.89 8.41
CA ARG A 633 17.50 23.51 8.66
C ARG A 633 18.57 22.94 7.72
N ALA A 634 18.67 23.52 6.52
CA ALA A 634 19.76 23.22 5.57
C ALA A 634 20.78 24.37 5.43
N ASN A 635 20.44 25.63 5.80
CA ASN A 635 21.40 26.74 5.73
C ASN A 635 21.04 27.97 6.60
N ARG A 636 21.99 28.90 6.80
CA ARG A 636 21.84 30.09 7.69
C ARG A 636 20.69 31.04 7.30
N SER A 637 20.39 31.20 6.01
CA SER A 637 19.26 32.02 5.53
C SER A 637 17.92 31.40 5.94
N THR A 638 17.78 30.09 5.77
CA THR A 638 16.60 29.31 6.18
C THR A 638 16.36 29.40 7.69
N ALA A 639 17.42 29.47 8.50
CA ALA A 639 17.29 29.63 9.96
C ALA A 639 16.70 30.98 10.40
N ARG A 640 16.87 32.07 9.62
CA ARG A 640 16.28 33.38 9.90
C ARG A 640 14.80 33.44 9.49
N GLU A 641 14.48 32.86 8.35
CA GLU A 641 13.10 32.72 7.88
C GLU A 641 12.27 31.82 8.80
N LEU A 642 12.83 30.68 9.22
CA LEU A 642 12.20 29.77 10.18
C LEU A 642 11.98 30.44 11.54
N ARG A 643 12.93 31.24 12.04
CA ARG A 643 12.74 32.00 13.29
C ARG A 643 11.56 32.97 13.18
N THR A 644 11.47 33.71 12.08
CA THR A 644 10.35 34.64 11.83
C THR A 644 9.01 33.89 11.71
N ALA A 645 8.99 32.76 11.00
CA ALA A 645 7.79 31.93 10.84
C ALA A 645 7.34 31.31 12.17
N CYS A 646 8.26 30.74 12.95
CA CYS A 646 7.98 30.19 14.28
C CYS A 646 7.48 31.29 15.23
N PHE A 647 8.05 32.50 15.16
CA PHE A 647 7.59 33.63 15.99
C PHE A 647 6.16 34.07 15.62
N ARG A 648 5.81 34.08 14.32
CA ARG A 648 4.45 34.36 13.86
C ARG A 648 3.46 33.28 14.29
N MET A 649 3.85 32.01 14.22
CA MET A 649 3.03 30.90 14.73
C MET A 649 2.86 30.99 16.24
N ALA A 650 3.94 31.23 17.01
CA ALA A 650 3.88 31.39 18.46
C ALA A 650 3.03 32.60 18.88
N ALA A 651 3.10 33.71 18.15
CA ALA A 651 2.26 34.89 18.38
C ALA A 651 0.78 34.65 18.02
N ALA A 652 0.49 33.78 17.04
CA ALA A 652 -0.86 33.33 16.75
C ALA A 652 -1.41 32.42 17.86
N LEU A 653 -0.55 31.54 18.41
CA LEU A 653 -0.88 30.64 19.52
C LEU A 653 -1.09 31.39 20.85
N GLN A 654 -0.28 32.42 21.14
CA GLN A 654 -0.46 33.26 22.33
C GLN A 654 -1.75 34.09 22.32
N LYS A 655 -2.34 34.35 21.15
CA LYS A 655 -3.65 35.00 21.03
C LYS A 655 -4.82 34.04 21.28
N ALA A 656 -4.56 32.74 21.42
CA ALA A 656 -5.56 31.69 21.55
C ALA A 656 -5.66 31.07 22.97
N ASP A 657 -5.05 31.67 24.00
CA ASP A 657 -5.10 31.22 25.41
C ASP A 657 -4.58 29.78 25.70
N CYS A 658 -3.37 29.45 25.22
CA CYS A 658 -2.70 28.15 25.48
C CYS A 658 -1.70 28.17 26.68
N PRO A 659 -1.65 27.14 27.55
CA PRO A 659 -0.68 27.05 28.65
C PRO A 659 0.76 26.74 28.20
N THR A 660 1.74 27.38 28.83
CA THR A 660 3.18 27.36 28.49
C THR A 660 3.90 26.00 28.63
N SER A 661 3.24 24.96 29.14
CA SER A 661 3.84 23.62 29.32
C SER A 661 4.03 22.85 28.01
N GLU A 662 3.12 22.98 27.04
CA GLU A 662 3.15 22.22 25.79
C GLU A 662 4.24 22.70 24.80
N MET A 663 4.62 23.99 24.88
CA MET A 663 5.69 24.54 24.03
C MET A 663 7.08 23.93 24.35
N ARG A 664 7.30 23.46 25.58
CA ARG A 664 8.56 22.81 26.00
C ARG A 664 8.67 21.37 25.49
N GLU A 665 7.58 20.61 25.50
CA GLU A 665 7.55 19.23 24.98
C GLU A 665 7.69 19.17 23.46
N ALA A 666 7.20 20.17 22.73
CA ALA A 666 7.37 20.29 21.28
C ALA A 666 8.78 20.78 20.85
N GLY A 667 9.71 20.96 21.79
CA GLY A 667 11.11 21.31 21.51
C GLY A 667 11.34 22.77 21.12
N TYR A 668 10.40 23.67 21.43
CA TYR A 668 10.55 25.11 21.23
C TYR A 668 11.12 25.75 22.50
N THR A 669 12.44 25.93 22.54
CA THR A 669 13.07 26.78 23.55
C THR A 669 12.92 28.24 23.11
N VAL A 670 12.03 28.98 23.77
CA VAL A 670 12.10 30.45 23.77
C VAL A 670 13.26 30.81 24.69
N GLU A 671 14.43 31.12 24.14
CA GLU A 671 15.40 31.91 24.89
C GLU A 671 14.76 33.27 25.11
N GLU A 672 14.36 33.55 26.35
CA GLU A 672 14.04 34.90 26.79
C GLU A 672 15.30 35.75 26.60
N GLY A 673 15.35 36.47 25.49
CA GLY A 673 16.35 37.50 25.25
C GLY A 673 16.26 38.54 26.35
N ARG A 674 17.11 38.39 27.37
CA ARG A 674 17.36 39.41 28.37
C ARG A 674 18.00 40.59 27.65
N ALA A 675 17.20 41.60 27.35
CA ALA A 675 17.72 42.90 26.93
C ALA A 675 18.58 43.45 28.09
N GLY A 676 19.88 43.57 27.85
CA GLY A 676 20.81 44.19 28.78
C GLY A 676 22.13 44.50 28.08
N GLY A 677 22.38 45.79 27.87
CA GLY A 677 23.70 46.36 27.52
C GLY A 677 23.97 46.50 26.04
#